data_AF-A0A975CVT3-F1
#
_entry.id   AF-A0A975CVT3-F1
#
_cell.length_a   1.000
_cell.length_b   1.000
_cell.length_c   1.000
_cell.angle_alpha   90.00
_cell.angle_beta   90.00
_cell.angle_gamma   90.00
#
_symmetry.space_group_name_H-M   'P 1'
#
loop_
_entity.id
_entity.type
_entity.pdbx_description
1 polymer ?
#
loop_
_entity_poly.entity_id
_entity_poly.type
_entity_poly.pdbx_seq_one_letter_code
_entity_poly.pdbx_strand_id
1 'polypeptide(L)'
;MKKSLSTVLALVLALVLSIGCVGFSAAEEAAAPAGPVAYLMYADAAWAYQYWSGDAPEGVTPTNVEITGPGEYTVGLEFAEEAQGLAFAAIGINDGEMNLPGYTIELKAIRVNGEAIEIKKGYTSSDDGVVTRMNIYNEWVGEVPSDARSFDGSLSDAAPIIVDKEAFAAVKSVEADFVLHRATAYIMYADAAWANQYWGGAAPEGITATNVEIAEPGDYTVALEFAAPAEGLAFTALGLTNGELSFPGAFLKINAIRINGEPIEFTKGYTSSDDKVTTRMNIYNEWVGELPEDAHSFDGTVEDAKPVIVDKELFTGVTKFEVDFTLVPVTDTAYLMYADAAWAYQYWGGDAPEGVTAANAEITGPGTYTVGLEFAEEAQGLAFSAVGVVNGEKTFNGYFINVTDIKVNGESIEVGKGYTSSDDGICTRENLYNEWVSELPADARRADGDLEGAAPIVVDKEAFAAVKSVEVTFDYIYGKPVVKDDDAPLTAEEAAELQKVDYNAYIGVQSTSYIFRNTWDEANYGRDSENAEFFTHLVGWDADNNAVDYGGTFEDVLLTKDGTYSVSLTTGEMGFGTDDTFRMLFVSTEIPSKLVKDGYVTISDVKTKIGDAATRDYTDVDVSGTYARIVIIDEYNRGDAPFGYTVPGANTAITITFTVTGLTE
;
A
#
# COMPACT_ATOMS: atom_id res chain seq x y z
N MET A 1 -36.79 -19.89 3.36
CA MET A 1 -36.97 -18.69 2.50
C MET A 1 -36.32 -17.49 3.18
N LYS A 2 -34.99 -17.32 3.02
CA LYS A 2 -34.19 -16.23 3.62
C LYS A 2 -32.92 -15.95 2.80
N LYS A 3 -32.97 -16.16 1.47
CA LYS A 3 -31.78 -16.12 0.59
C LYS A 3 -31.94 -15.28 -0.69
N SER A 4 -32.86 -14.31 -0.75
CA SER A 4 -33.06 -13.54 -1.99
C SER A 4 -33.34 -12.04 -1.81
N LEU A 5 -32.86 -11.42 -0.72
CA LEU A 5 -33.02 -9.97 -0.53
C LEU A 5 -31.70 -9.19 -0.63
N SER A 6 -30.54 -9.84 -0.51
CA SER A 6 -29.22 -9.19 -0.56
C SER A 6 -28.78 -8.84 -2.00
N THR A 7 -29.08 -9.68 -2.98
CA THR A 7 -28.67 -9.45 -4.38
C THR A 7 -29.50 -8.38 -5.09
N VAL A 8 -30.75 -8.16 -4.65
CA VAL A 8 -31.64 -7.15 -5.25
C VAL A 8 -31.30 -5.73 -4.76
N LEU A 9 -30.74 -5.58 -3.55
CA LEU A 9 -30.37 -4.26 -3.03
C LEU A 9 -29.03 -3.76 -3.58
N ALA A 10 -28.07 -4.67 -3.81
CA ALA A 10 -26.80 -4.34 -4.48
C ALA A 10 -27.01 -3.96 -5.96
N LEU A 11 -27.95 -4.62 -6.66
CA LEU A 11 -28.29 -4.27 -8.04
C LEU A 11 -29.07 -2.96 -8.16
N VAL A 12 -29.85 -2.55 -7.16
CA VAL A 12 -30.58 -1.27 -7.21
C VAL A 12 -29.64 -0.07 -6.99
N LEU A 13 -28.55 -0.24 -6.24
CA LEU A 13 -27.52 0.79 -6.12
C LEU A 13 -26.67 0.92 -7.40
N ALA A 14 -26.41 -0.18 -8.10
CA ALA A 14 -25.72 -0.17 -9.40
C ALA A 14 -26.61 0.30 -10.57
N LEU A 15 -27.94 0.12 -10.51
CA LEU A 15 -28.84 0.42 -11.63
C LEU A 15 -29.26 1.91 -11.69
N VAL A 16 -29.23 2.65 -10.58
CA VAL A 16 -29.71 4.05 -10.53
C VAL A 16 -28.69 5.06 -11.10
N LEU A 17 -27.46 4.63 -11.40
CA LEU A 17 -26.41 5.46 -12.03
C LEU A 17 -26.36 5.39 -13.57
N SER A 18 -27.35 4.77 -14.25
CA SER A 18 -27.26 4.44 -15.69
C SER A 18 -28.33 5.04 -16.62
N ILE A 19 -29.05 6.11 -16.24
CA ILE A 19 -30.07 6.71 -17.12
C ILE A 19 -29.77 8.19 -17.41
N GLY A 20 -29.20 8.43 -18.60
CA GLY A 20 -28.92 9.77 -19.11
C GLY A 20 -28.72 9.85 -20.63
N CYS A 21 -29.42 9.04 -21.44
CA CYS A 21 -29.47 9.24 -22.89
C CYS A 21 -30.87 9.70 -23.30
N VAL A 22 -31.01 10.92 -23.84
CA VAL A 22 -31.21 11.23 -25.29
C VAL A 22 -31.60 12.72 -25.45
N GLY A 23 -30.86 13.46 -26.29
CA GLY A 23 -31.37 14.69 -26.93
C GLY A 23 -30.30 15.64 -27.49
N PHE A 24 -29.78 15.38 -28.69
CA PHE A 24 -28.87 16.28 -29.41
C PHE A 24 -29.49 17.65 -29.70
N SER A 25 -28.77 18.73 -29.36
CA SER A 25 -28.78 19.96 -30.16
C SER A 25 -27.47 20.74 -30.04
N ALA A 26 -26.85 20.99 -31.20
CA ALA A 26 -25.86 22.01 -31.57
C ALA A 26 -24.64 22.25 -30.65
N ALA A 27 -23.46 21.97 -31.24
CA ALA A 27 -22.14 22.16 -30.68
C ALA A 27 -21.90 23.56 -30.10
N GLU A 28 -21.48 23.57 -28.83
CA GLU A 28 -20.75 24.66 -28.20
C GLU A 28 -19.40 24.06 -27.75
N GLU A 29 -18.33 24.78 -28.08
CA GLU A 29 -16.93 24.43 -27.84
C GLU A 29 -16.74 24.07 -26.36
N ALA A 30 -16.48 22.79 -26.06
CA ALA A 30 -16.33 22.31 -24.69
C ALA A 30 -15.09 22.94 -24.07
N ALA A 31 -15.31 23.90 -23.17
CA ALA A 31 -14.31 24.38 -22.24
C ALA A 31 -13.76 23.20 -21.42
N ALA A 32 -12.46 23.22 -21.11
CA ALA A 32 -11.85 22.31 -20.13
C ALA A 32 -12.70 22.26 -18.85
N PRO A 33 -12.80 21.11 -18.15
CA PRO A 33 -13.73 20.94 -17.05
C PRO A 33 -13.47 21.96 -15.94
N ALA A 34 -14.56 22.47 -15.34
CA ALA A 34 -14.52 23.23 -14.10
C ALA A 34 -13.85 22.38 -13.01
N GLY A 35 -13.06 22.99 -12.12
CA GLY A 35 -12.25 22.26 -11.13
C GLY A 35 -13.08 21.34 -10.21
N PRO A 36 -12.43 20.49 -9.39
CA PRO A 36 -13.11 19.57 -8.49
C PRO A 36 -14.10 20.31 -7.59
N VAL A 37 -15.35 19.82 -7.51
CA VAL A 37 -16.43 20.44 -6.73
C VAL A 37 -16.71 19.61 -5.49
N ALA A 38 -16.66 20.25 -4.32
CA ALA A 38 -17.10 19.66 -3.07
C ALA A 38 -18.59 19.89 -2.81
N TYR A 39 -19.24 18.90 -2.21
CA TYR A 39 -20.67 18.88 -1.93
C TYR A 39 -20.99 17.99 -0.73
N LEU A 40 -22.19 18.13 -0.19
CA LEU A 40 -22.70 17.28 0.88
C LEU A 40 -23.62 16.19 0.31
N MET A 41 -23.18 14.94 0.34
CA MET A 41 -24.04 13.79 0.07
C MET A 41 -25.01 13.57 1.23
N TYR A 42 -26.25 13.21 0.93
CA TYR A 42 -27.28 13.03 1.94
C TYR A 42 -28.37 12.07 1.48
N ALA A 43 -28.87 11.26 2.41
CA ALA A 43 -30.15 10.57 2.29
C ALA A 43 -30.87 10.56 3.63
N ASP A 44 -32.15 10.97 3.62
CA ASP A 44 -33.01 10.86 4.79
C ASP A 44 -33.40 9.40 5.07
N ALA A 45 -33.99 9.11 6.23
CA ALA A 45 -34.28 7.73 6.63
C ALA A 45 -35.28 7.02 5.69
N ALA A 46 -36.12 7.78 4.99
CA ALA A 46 -37.12 7.28 4.05
C ALA A 46 -36.62 7.22 2.60
N TRP A 47 -35.41 7.72 2.32
CA TRP A 47 -34.88 7.92 0.96
C TRP A 47 -35.77 8.81 0.07
N ALA A 48 -36.58 9.66 0.70
CA ALA A 48 -37.44 10.62 0.01
C ALA A 48 -36.65 11.83 -0.46
N TYR A 49 -35.74 12.32 0.39
CA TYR A 49 -34.78 13.36 0.05
C TYR A 49 -33.39 12.75 -0.03
N GLN A 50 -32.79 12.82 -1.22
CA GLN A 50 -31.44 12.37 -1.46
C GLN A 50 -30.69 13.33 -2.37
N TYR A 51 -29.40 13.48 -2.16
CA TYR A 51 -28.50 14.19 -3.06
C TYR A 51 -27.15 13.49 -3.04
N TRP A 52 -26.62 13.20 -4.22
CA TRP A 52 -25.37 12.46 -4.39
C TRP A 52 -24.32 13.32 -5.07
N SER A 53 -24.64 13.95 -6.20
CA SER A 53 -23.79 14.95 -6.88
C SER A 53 -24.61 15.61 -8.00
N GLY A 54 -24.03 16.61 -8.68
CA GLY A 54 -24.60 17.18 -9.90
C GLY A 54 -25.93 17.91 -9.69
N ASP A 55 -26.87 17.69 -10.61
CA ASP A 55 -28.18 18.35 -10.61
C ASP A 55 -29.02 17.98 -9.39
N ALA A 56 -29.51 19.00 -8.69
CA ALA A 56 -30.31 18.81 -7.49
C ALA A 56 -31.72 18.28 -7.84
N PRO A 57 -32.22 17.26 -7.11
CA PRO A 57 -33.60 16.82 -7.26
C PRO A 57 -34.58 17.87 -6.71
N GLU A 58 -35.84 17.76 -7.12
CA GLU A 58 -36.90 18.69 -6.70
C GLU A 58 -36.99 18.77 -5.17
N GLY A 59 -36.98 20.00 -4.65
CA GLY A 59 -37.08 20.26 -3.21
C GLY A 59 -35.76 20.19 -2.43
N VAL A 60 -34.63 19.94 -3.08
CA VAL A 60 -33.28 20.01 -2.49
C VAL A 60 -32.51 21.15 -3.15
N THR A 61 -31.85 22.00 -2.36
CA THR A 61 -30.98 23.09 -2.85
C THR A 61 -29.59 22.91 -2.25
N PRO A 62 -28.60 22.45 -3.02
CA PRO A 62 -27.25 22.25 -2.53
C PRO A 62 -26.42 23.54 -2.57
N THR A 63 -25.57 23.69 -1.55
CA THR A 63 -24.46 24.65 -1.53
C THR A 63 -23.18 23.87 -1.83
N ASN A 64 -22.77 23.90 -3.09
CA ASN A 64 -21.55 23.28 -3.57
C ASN A 64 -20.44 24.33 -3.71
N VAL A 65 -19.18 23.91 -3.58
CA VAL A 65 -18.02 24.81 -3.66
C VAL A 65 -16.95 24.23 -4.57
N GLU A 66 -16.40 25.06 -5.45
CA GLU A 66 -15.23 24.72 -6.26
C GLU A 66 -13.98 24.71 -5.37
N ILE A 67 -13.23 23.62 -5.44
CA ILE A 67 -12.00 23.42 -4.69
C ILE A 67 -10.84 23.94 -5.52
N THR A 68 -10.08 24.87 -4.94
CA THR A 68 -8.95 25.53 -5.61
C THR A 68 -7.59 25.12 -5.02
N GLY A 69 -7.60 24.29 -3.98
CA GLY A 69 -6.43 23.82 -3.25
C GLY A 69 -6.74 23.61 -1.76
N PRO A 70 -5.71 23.47 -0.91
CA PRO A 70 -5.90 23.38 0.54
C PRO A 70 -6.58 24.63 1.11
N GLY A 71 -7.37 24.46 2.17
CA GLY A 71 -8.06 25.57 2.83
C GLY A 71 -9.38 25.22 3.49
N GLU A 72 -10.07 26.25 3.99
CA GLU A 72 -11.37 26.14 4.64
C GLU A 72 -12.51 26.27 3.64
N TYR A 73 -13.48 25.35 3.74
CA TYR A 73 -14.63 25.25 2.84
C TYR A 73 -15.90 24.93 3.62
N THR A 74 -17.05 25.32 3.07
CA THR A 74 -18.37 25.00 3.60
C THR A 74 -19.24 24.43 2.48
N VAL A 75 -19.89 23.30 2.75
CA VAL A 75 -20.92 22.68 1.90
C VAL A 75 -22.21 22.51 2.68
N GLY A 76 -23.33 22.39 1.99
CA GLY A 76 -24.61 22.20 2.68
C GLY A 76 -25.77 21.84 1.77
N LEU A 77 -26.91 21.55 2.40
CA LEU A 77 -28.19 21.30 1.73
C LEU A 77 -29.30 22.08 2.45
N GLU A 78 -30.21 22.64 1.67
CA GLU A 78 -31.51 23.13 2.13
C GLU A 78 -32.65 22.30 1.53
N PHE A 79 -33.66 22.00 2.33
CA PHE A 79 -34.83 21.23 1.93
C PHE A 79 -36.09 22.10 1.93
N ALA A 80 -36.91 21.99 0.88
CA ALA A 80 -38.16 22.72 0.76
C ALA A 80 -39.19 22.32 1.85
N GLU A 81 -39.17 21.04 2.26
CA GLU A 81 -39.87 20.54 3.44
C GLU A 81 -38.87 19.77 4.34
N GLU A 82 -39.24 19.52 5.60
CA GLU A 82 -38.34 18.83 6.55
C GLU A 82 -38.04 17.38 6.13
N ALA A 83 -36.78 17.09 5.81
CA ALA A 83 -36.27 15.73 5.68
C ALA A 83 -36.28 15.04 7.06
N GLN A 84 -36.64 13.75 7.09
CA GLN A 84 -36.92 13.04 8.35
C GLN A 84 -35.88 11.94 8.60
N GLY A 85 -35.14 12.08 9.71
CA GLY A 85 -34.07 11.15 10.08
C GLY A 85 -32.86 11.22 9.14
N LEU A 86 -31.95 10.26 9.33
CA LEU A 86 -30.71 10.16 8.56
C LEU A 86 -30.45 8.68 8.22
N ALA A 87 -30.29 8.40 6.92
CA ALA A 87 -29.76 7.12 6.44
C ALA A 87 -28.29 7.24 6.04
N PHE A 88 -27.91 8.36 5.43
CA PHE A 88 -26.56 8.59 4.94
C PHE A 88 -26.20 10.07 4.94
N ALA A 89 -24.96 10.40 5.30
CA ALA A 89 -24.34 11.70 5.00
C ALA A 89 -22.83 11.56 4.82
N ALA A 90 -22.27 12.32 3.88
CA ALA A 90 -20.84 12.41 3.65
C ALA A 90 -20.48 13.72 2.95
N ILE A 91 -19.24 14.18 3.09
CA ILE A 91 -18.66 15.17 2.19
C ILE A 91 -18.07 14.40 1.00
N GLY A 92 -18.38 14.82 -0.21
CA GLY A 92 -17.78 14.30 -1.44
C GLY A 92 -17.08 15.41 -2.22
N ILE A 93 -15.99 15.06 -2.91
CA ILE A 93 -15.31 15.92 -3.87
C ILE A 93 -15.24 15.16 -5.20
N ASN A 94 -15.93 15.67 -6.21
CA ASN A 94 -15.96 15.05 -7.54
C ASN A 94 -14.56 15.05 -8.15
N ASP A 95 -14.19 13.92 -8.75
CA ASP A 95 -12.87 13.67 -9.34
C ASP A 95 -11.72 14.02 -8.38
N GLY A 96 -11.99 13.87 -7.08
CA GLY A 96 -11.07 14.24 -6.02
C GLY A 96 -9.81 13.38 -6.01
N GLU A 97 -9.91 12.06 -6.23
CA GLU A 97 -8.71 11.21 -6.27
C GLU A 97 -7.87 11.48 -7.53
N MET A 98 -8.49 11.99 -8.60
CA MET A 98 -7.81 12.38 -9.84
C MET A 98 -7.11 13.74 -9.69
N ASN A 99 -7.81 14.75 -9.18
CA ASN A 99 -7.33 16.13 -9.16
C ASN A 99 -6.65 16.52 -7.84
N LEU A 100 -6.98 15.82 -6.75
CA LEU A 100 -6.52 16.07 -5.38
C LEU A 100 -6.03 14.78 -4.69
N PRO A 101 -5.15 13.98 -5.32
CA PRO A 101 -4.68 12.74 -4.73
C PRO A 101 -3.92 12.97 -3.42
N GLY A 102 -4.19 12.11 -2.44
CA GLY A 102 -3.60 12.20 -1.10
C GLY A 102 -4.15 13.32 -0.23
N TYR A 103 -5.02 14.20 -0.74
CA TYR A 103 -5.67 15.22 0.08
C TYR A 103 -6.58 14.56 1.12
N THR A 104 -6.72 15.25 2.25
CA THR A 104 -7.51 14.78 3.38
C THR A 104 -8.47 15.86 3.84
N ILE A 105 -9.67 15.44 4.21
CA ILE A 105 -10.72 16.28 4.75
C ILE A 105 -10.60 16.23 6.28
N GLU A 106 -10.61 17.38 6.93
CA GLU A 106 -10.81 17.54 8.38
C GLU A 106 -12.14 18.26 8.59
N LEU A 107 -13.15 17.55 9.09
CA LEU A 107 -14.43 18.16 9.44
C LEU A 107 -14.29 19.01 10.72
N LYS A 108 -14.65 20.29 10.66
CA LYS A 108 -14.57 21.24 11.78
C LYS A 108 -15.89 21.41 12.51
N ALA A 109 -17.00 21.45 11.78
CA ALA A 109 -18.32 21.64 12.36
C ALA A 109 -19.43 21.10 11.44
N ILE A 110 -20.50 20.60 12.04
CA ILE A 110 -21.78 20.38 11.36
C ILE A 110 -22.84 21.23 12.04
N ARG A 111 -23.69 21.88 11.25
CA ARG A 111 -24.88 22.58 11.72
C ARG A 111 -26.12 21.96 11.11
N VAL A 112 -27.09 21.59 11.95
CA VAL A 112 -28.42 21.15 11.52
C VAL A 112 -29.41 22.23 11.91
N ASN A 113 -30.16 22.75 10.93
CA ASN A 113 -31.07 23.88 11.12
C ASN A 113 -30.40 25.12 11.73
N GLY A 114 -29.11 25.32 11.45
CA GLY A 114 -28.29 26.40 11.99
C GLY A 114 -27.72 26.16 13.40
N GLU A 115 -28.01 25.02 14.04
CA GLU A 115 -27.47 24.66 15.35
C GLU A 115 -26.30 23.68 15.21
N ALA A 116 -25.17 24.01 15.83
CA ALA A 116 -23.97 23.16 15.82
C ALA A 116 -24.19 21.88 16.64
N ILE A 117 -23.75 20.75 16.09
CA ILE A 117 -23.86 19.43 16.75
C ILE A 117 -22.48 18.88 17.13
N GLU A 118 -22.47 17.92 18.05
CA GLU A 118 -21.24 17.21 18.42
C GLU A 118 -20.78 16.30 17.28
N ILE A 119 -19.49 16.35 16.97
CA ILE A 119 -18.84 15.51 15.94
C ILE A 119 -17.67 14.76 16.56
N LYS A 120 -17.47 13.51 16.12
CA LYS A 120 -16.26 12.72 16.38
C LYS A 120 -15.29 12.83 15.21
N LYS A 121 -14.10 12.26 15.35
CA LYS A 121 -13.10 12.20 14.28
C LYS A 121 -13.57 11.28 13.14
N GLY A 122 -13.55 11.80 11.93
CA GLY A 122 -13.79 11.04 10.70
C GLY A 122 -12.50 10.60 10.01
N TYR A 123 -12.65 10.01 8.82
CA TYR A 123 -11.55 9.70 7.91
C TYR A 123 -11.91 10.12 6.48
N THR A 124 -10.89 10.31 5.66
CA THR A 124 -11.02 10.48 4.20
C THR A 124 -10.74 9.15 3.52
N SER A 125 -11.51 8.79 2.51
CA SER A 125 -11.37 7.55 1.73
C SER A 125 -11.97 7.74 0.33
N SER A 126 -11.82 6.76 -0.55
CA SER A 126 -12.53 6.67 -1.82
C SER A 126 -12.89 5.22 -2.11
N ASP A 127 -14.19 4.92 -2.18
CA ASP A 127 -14.67 3.56 -2.48
C ASP A 127 -14.78 3.26 -3.97
N ASP A 128 -14.86 4.29 -4.80
CA ASP A 128 -14.92 4.19 -6.27
C ASP A 128 -13.59 4.57 -6.95
N GLY A 129 -12.58 5.00 -6.20
CA GLY A 129 -11.29 5.46 -6.71
C GLY A 129 -11.36 6.78 -7.49
N VAL A 130 -12.50 7.48 -7.45
CA VAL A 130 -12.75 8.72 -8.21
C VAL A 130 -13.11 9.85 -7.24
N VAL A 131 -14.10 9.63 -6.38
CA VAL A 131 -14.59 10.64 -5.44
C VAL A 131 -13.79 10.56 -4.15
N THR A 132 -13.18 11.68 -3.75
CA THR A 132 -12.64 11.82 -2.40
C THR A 132 -13.78 12.06 -1.44
N ARG A 133 -13.94 11.17 -0.44
CA ARG A 133 -15.09 11.16 0.45
C ARG A 133 -14.70 11.17 1.92
N MET A 134 -15.48 11.85 2.74
CA MET A 134 -15.47 11.70 4.20
C MET A 134 -16.86 11.36 4.71
N ASN A 135 -17.02 10.18 5.31
CA ASN A 135 -18.27 9.75 5.90
C ASN A 135 -18.60 10.60 7.14
N ILE A 136 -19.84 11.09 7.20
CA ILE A 136 -20.44 11.72 8.39
C ILE A 136 -21.29 10.68 9.13
N TYR A 137 -22.14 9.98 8.38
CA TYR A 137 -22.98 8.90 8.88
C TYR A 137 -23.15 7.85 7.78
N ASN A 138 -22.68 6.64 8.04
CA ASN A 138 -22.92 5.48 7.18
C ASN A 138 -23.06 4.21 8.03
N GLU A 139 -24.28 3.68 8.15
CA GLU A 139 -24.55 2.49 8.97
C GLU A 139 -24.16 1.16 8.30
N TRP A 140 -23.83 1.18 7.01
CA TRP A 140 -23.43 0.00 6.25
C TRP A 140 -21.93 -0.29 6.32
N VAL A 141 -21.14 0.66 6.83
CA VAL A 141 -19.70 0.52 7.01
C VAL A 141 -19.41 0.27 8.49
N GLY A 142 -18.97 -0.95 8.80
CA GLY A 142 -18.69 -1.38 10.17
C GLY A 142 -17.29 -1.04 10.67
N GLU A 143 -16.34 -0.83 9.76
CA GLU A 143 -14.92 -0.64 10.06
C GLU A 143 -14.33 0.46 9.17
N VAL A 144 -13.23 1.07 9.61
CA VAL A 144 -12.48 2.04 8.81
C VAL A 144 -11.87 1.29 7.61
N PRO A 145 -12.10 1.74 6.37
CA PRO A 145 -11.63 1.03 5.18
C PRO A 145 -10.10 1.11 5.06
N SER A 146 -9.51 0.19 4.29
CA SER A 146 -8.05 0.06 4.18
C SER A 146 -7.37 1.25 3.52
N ASP A 147 -8.08 1.98 2.68
CA ASP A 147 -7.63 3.19 1.99
C ASP A 147 -7.89 4.48 2.80
N ALA A 148 -8.41 4.33 4.02
CA ALA A 148 -8.69 5.46 4.88
C ALA A 148 -7.40 6.21 5.24
N ARG A 149 -7.50 7.53 5.24
CA ARG A 149 -6.42 8.45 5.59
C ARG A 149 -6.96 9.60 6.44
N SER A 150 -6.09 10.18 7.25
CA SER A 150 -6.42 11.30 8.12
C SER A 150 -5.44 12.45 7.94
N PHE A 151 -5.93 13.66 8.20
CA PHE A 151 -5.15 14.89 8.09
C PHE A 151 -3.94 14.94 9.04
N ASP A 152 -4.04 14.23 10.18
CA ASP A 152 -2.97 14.14 11.18
C ASP A 152 -2.13 12.87 11.05
N GLY A 153 -2.32 12.09 9.97
CA GLY A 153 -1.60 10.83 9.74
C GLY A 153 -1.99 9.68 10.69
N SER A 154 -3.00 9.85 11.55
CA SER A 154 -3.45 8.82 12.48
C SER A 154 -4.92 8.47 12.28
N LEU A 155 -5.23 7.19 12.11
CA LEU A 155 -6.62 6.69 12.09
C LEU A 155 -7.17 6.38 13.48
N SER A 156 -6.39 6.62 14.54
CA SER A 156 -6.86 6.44 15.92
C SER A 156 -8.12 7.29 16.14
N ASP A 157 -9.13 6.69 16.77
CA ASP A 157 -10.44 7.30 17.07
C ASP A 157 -11.30 7.68 15.85
N ALA A 158 -10.85 7.41 14.63
CA ALA A 158 -11.65 7.62 13.42
C ALA A 158 -12.80 6.60 13.33
N ALA A 159 -13.97 7.05 12.89
CA ALA A 159 -15.15 6.20 12.77
C ALA A 159 -15.97 6.51 11.50
N PRO A 160 -16.71 5.53 10.93
CA PRO A 160 -17.63 5.75 9.82
C PRO A 160 -18.91 6.50 10.23
N ILE A 161 -19.19 6.57 11.53
CA ILE A 161 -20.31 7.29 12.11
C ILE A 161 -19.76 8.27 13.15
N ILE A 162 -19.82 9.56 12.83
CA ILE A 162 -19.22 10.60 13.66
C ILE A 162 -20.24 11.56 14.29
N VAL A 163 -21.52 11.40 13.97
CA VAL A 163 -22.64 12.18 14.52
C VAL A 163 -23.67 11.28 15.20
N ASP A 164 -24.45 11.87 16.10
CA ASP A 164 -25.67 11.24 16.60
C ASP A 164 -26.81 11.45 15.58
N LYS A 165 -27.42 10.36 15.13
CA LYS A 165 -28.57 10.40 14.23
C LYS A 165 -29.79 11.13 14.81
N GLU A 166 -29.91 11.22 16.13
CA GLU A 166 -31.01 11.95 16.78
C GLU A 166 -30.99 13.45 16.44
N ALA A 167 -29.81 14.01 16.15
CA ALA A 167 -29.66 15.39 15.73
C ALA A 167 -30.31 15.67 14.36
N PHE A 168 -30.62 14.62 13.58
CA PHE A 168 -31.21 14.70 12.24
C PHE A 168 -32.69 14.28 12.22
N ALA A 169 -33.40 14.32 13.36
CA ALA A 169 -34.80 13.90 13.44
C ALA A 169 -35.72 14.67 12.46
N ALA A 170 -35.49 15.99 12.30
CA ALA A 170 -36.18 16.84 11.32
C ALA A 170 -35.22 17.92 10.79
N VAL A 171 -34.94 17.90 9.49
CA VAL A 171 -33.87 18.68 8.86
C VAL A 171 -34.44 19.57 7.76
N LYS A 172 -34.33 20.89 7.93
CA LYS A 172 -34.55 21.91 6.89
C LYS A 172 -33.25 22.34 6.23
N SER A 173 -32.17 22.38 7.00
CA SER A 173 -30.85 22.63 6.45
C SER A 173 -29.78 21.85 7.18
N VAL A 174 -28.72 21.52 6.47
CA VAL A 174 -27.50 20.95 7.02
C VAL A 174 -26.30 21.63 6.35
N GLU A 175 -25.32 22.03 7.16
CA GLU A 175 -24.07 22.62 6.71
C GLU A 175 -22.90 21.89 7.35
N ALA A 176 -21.82 21.73 6.60
CA ALA A 176 -20.57 21.15 7.07
C ALA A 176 -19.40 22.07 6.71
N ASP A 177 -18.66 22.50 7.74
CA ASP A 177 -17.40 23.21 7.56
C ASP A 177 -16.26 22.20 7.64
N PHE A 178 -15.36 22.23 6.65
CA PHE A 178 -14.19 21.37 6.64
C PHE A 178 -12.94 22.12 6.19
N VAL A 179 -11.80 21.63 6.63
CA VAL A 179 -10.49 22.02 6.10
C VAL A 179 -10.04 20.91 5.17
N LEU A 180 -9.66 21.28 3.96
CA LEU A 180 -8.97 20.39 3.06
C LEU A 180 -7.46 20.57 3.25
N HIS A 181 -6.77 19.49 3.62
CA HIS A 181 -5.34 19.45 3.87
C HIS A 181 -4.63 18.69 2.76
N ARG A 182 -3.42 19.13 2.43
CA ARG A 182 -2.44 18.31 1.67
C ARG A 182 -1.40 17.71 2.64
N ALA A 183 -0.39 17.07 2.08
CA ALA A 183 0.78 16.62 2.82
C ALA A 183 1.45 17.76 3.60
N THR A 184 1.77 17.49 4.85
CA THR A 184 2.46 18.42 5.75
C THR A 184 3.82 17.86 6.09
N ALA A 185 4.86 18.65 5.87
CA ALA A 185 6.22 18.35 6.27
C ALA A 185 6.45 18.74 7.74
N TYR A 186 7.16 17.88 8.46
CA TYR A 186 7.43 18.06 9.88
C TYR A 186 8.70 17.32 10.30
N ILE A 187 9.22 17.69 11.48
CA ILE A 187 10.31 16.96 12.12
C ILE A 187 9.73 15.91 13.05
N MET A 188 10.20 14.67 12.95
CA MET A 188 10.04 13.68 14.01
C MET A 188 11.25 13.77 14.95
N TYR A 189 11.03 13.77 16.26
CA TYR A 189 12.09 14.00 17.24
C TYR A 189 11.86 13.26 18.55
N ALA A 190 12.91 12.68 19.11
CA ALA A 190 13.00 12.26 20.50
C ALA A 190 14.39 12.56 21.06
N ASP A 191 14.43 13.25 22.20
CA ASP A 191 15.68 13.44 22.95
C ASP A 191 16.16 12.12 23.59
N ALA A 192 17.38 12.11 24.14
CA ALA A 192 17.98 10.88 24.68
C ALA A 192 17.18 10.26 25.84
N ALA A 193 16.46 11.09 26.59
CA ALA A 193 15.63 10.68 27.72
C ALA A 193 14.19 10.35 27.34
N TRP A 194 13.80 10.54 26.06
CA TRP A 194 12.42 10.48 25.58
C TRP A 194 11.48 11.42 26.34
N ALA A 195 12.02 12.48 26.95
CA ALA A 195 11.26 13.47 27.71
C ALA A 195 10.62 14.49 26.76
N ASN A 196 11.36 14.93 25.74
CA ASN A 196 10.86 15.75 24.66
C ASN A 196 10.68 14.90 23.42
N GLN A 197 9.43 14.77 22.95
CA GLN A 197 9.09 13.99 21.77
C GLN A 197 8.09 14.74 20.89
N TYR A 198 8.23 14.59 19.58
CA TYR A 198 7.28 15.14 18.61
C TYR A 198 7.18 14.27 17.36
N TRP A 199 5.95 14.06 16.89
CA TRP A 199 5.63 13.09 15.84
C TRP A 199 4.67 13.65 14.76
N GLY A 200 4.57 14.98 14.62
CA GLY A 200 3.79 15.63 13.54
C GLY A 200 2.36 16.08 13.89
N GLY A 201 1.82 15.63 15.02
CA GLY A 201 0.50 16.05 15.51
C GLY A 201 0.52 17.36 16.32
N ALA A 202 -0.37 17.45 17.31
CA ALA A 202 -0.37 18.55 18.27
C ALA A 202 0.94 18.55 19.08
N ALA A 203 1.64 19.68 19.09
CA ALA A 203 2.89 19.80 19.82
C ALA A 203 2.67 19.70 21.34
N PRO A 204 3.44 18.87 22.07
CA PRO A 204 3.39 18.82 23.53
C PRO A 204 3.76 20.15 24.18
N GLU A 205 3.36 20.33 25.43
CA GLU A 205 3.73 21.52 26.21
C GLU A 205 5.25 21.71 26.25
N GLY A 206 5.71 22.91 25.90
CA GLY A 206 7.14 23.24 25.88
C GLY A 206 7.83 23.02 24.53
N ILE A 207 7.14 22.45 23.53
CA ILE A 207 7.63 22.33 22.15
C ILE A 207 6.77 23.21 21.25
N THR A 208 7.41 24.00 20.38
CA THR A 208 6.74 24.71 19.29
C THR A 208 7.23 24.14 17.97
N ALA A 209 6.32 23.57 17.19
CA ALA A 209 6.62 23.00 15.88
C ALA A 209 6.26 23.98 14.76
N THR A 210 7.18 24.17 13.82
CA THR A 210 6.94 24.83 12.54
C THR A 210 6.84 23.74 11.48
N ASN A 211 5.61 23.29 11.25
CA ASN A 211 5.28 22.39 10.16
C ASN A 211 4.91 23.21 8.92
N VAL A 212 5.06 22.61 7.74
CA VAL A 212 4.77 23.29 6.47
C VAL A 212 3.87 22.42 5.60
N GLU A 213 2.72 22.96 5.19
CA GLU A 213 1.88 22.32 4.19
C GLU A 213 2.55 22.42 2.81
N ILE A 214 2.69 21.30 2.13
CA ILE A 214 3.41 21.17 0.86
C ILE A 214 2.41 21.19 -0.29
N ALA A 215 2.25 22.36 -0.89
CA ALA A 215 1.34 22.57 -2.03
C ALA A 215 1.92 22.10 -3.37
N GLU A 216 3.24 22.05 -3.54
CA GLU A 216 3.91 21.63 -4.78
C GLU A 216 5.35 21.15 -4.47
N PRO A 217 6.06 20.50 -5.40
CA PRO A 217 7.47 20.21 -5.20
C PRO A 217 8.31 21.50 -5.12
N GLY A 218 9.32 21.55 -4.25
CA GLY A 218 10.08 22.77 -4.01
C GLY A 218 10.92 22.76 -2.74
N ASP A 219 11.43 23.93 -2.37
CA ASP A 219 12.28 24.13 -1.19
C ASP A 219 11.47 24.59 0.02
N TYR A 220 11.72 23.95 1.17
CA TYR A 220 10.97 24.14 2.40
C TYR A 220 11.88 24.11 3.63
N THR A 221 11.40 24.70 4.73
CA THR A 221 12.07 24.66 6.05
C THR A 221 11.07 24.25 7.11
N VAL A 222 11.42 23.24 7.91
CA VAL A 222 10.69 22.83 9.11
C VAL A 222 11.54 23.05 10.35
N ALA A 223 10.91 23.27 11.50
CA ALA A 223 11.64 23.55 12.73
C ALA A 223 10.94 23.06 14.01
N LEU A 224 11.74 22.78 15.04
CA LEU A 224 11.30 22.62 16.43
C LEU A 224 12.00 23.63 17.32
N GLU A 225 11.23 24.28 18.19
CA GLU A 225 11.73 25.13 19.26
C GLU A 225 11.34 24.54 20.62
N PHE A 226 12.28 24.56 21.57
CA PHE A 226 12.10 24.00 22.90
C PHE A 226 12.18 25.10 23.96
N ALA A 227 11.14 25.20 24.80
CA ALA A 227 11.08 26.18 25.90
C ALA A 227 12.15 25.91 26.97
N ALA A 228 12.51 24.65 27.17
CA ALA A 228 13.68 24.22 27.93
C ALA A 228 14.59 23.41 27.00
N PRO A 229 15.93 23.53 27.10
CA PRO A 229 16.83 22.81 26.20
C PRO A 229 16.59 21.29 26.23
N ALA A 230 16.46 20.69 25.05
CA ALA A 230 16.44 19.24 24.89
C ALA A 230 17.87 18.68 24.96
N GLU A 231 18.05 17.54 25.63
CA GLU A 231 19.38 17.00 25.94
C GLU A 231 19.61 15.65 25.27
N GLY A 232 20.60 15.62 24.37
CA GLY A 232 20.95 14.46 23.57
C GLY A 232 19.90 14.12 22.51
N LEU A 233 20.16 13.06 21.77
CA LEU A 233 19.30 12.60 20.67
C LEU A 233 19.14 11.08 20.73
N ALA A 234 17.88 10.62 20.72
CA ALA A 234 17.54 9.22 20.53
C ALA A 234 17.06 8.97 19.08
N PHE A 235 16.29 9.90 18.52
CA PHE A 235 15.72 9.74 17.19
C PHE A 235 15.46 11.10 16.53
N THR A 236 15.73 11.22 15.24
CA THR A 236 15.10 12.27 14.42
C THR A 236 14.97 11.87 12.96
N ALA A 237 13.91 12.35 12.32
CA ALA A 237 13.66 12.20 10.90
C ALA A 237 12.91 13.41 10.36
N LEU A 238 12.99 13.62 9.05
CA LEU A 238 12.08 14.47 8.31
C LEU A 238 10.92 13.60 7.82
N GLY A 239 9.69 14.01 8.09
CA GLY A 239 8.47 13.32 7.67
C GLY A 239 7.59 14.20 6.78
N LEU A 240 6.79 13.56 5.94
CA LEU A 240 5.78 14.17 5.09
C LEU A 240 4.48 13.36 5.21
N THR A 241 3.45 13.91 5.86
CA THR A 241 2.18 13.20 6.06
C THR A 241 1.53 12.88 4.72
N ASN A 242 1.01 11.66 4.53
CA ASN A 242 0.40 11.22 3.27
C ASN A 242 1.30 11.46 2.04
N GLY A 243 2.62 11.52 2.22
CA GLY A 243 3.58 11.82 1.17
C GLY A 243 3.57 10.81 0.03
N GLU A 244 3.41 9.51 0.33
CA GLU A 244 3.37 8.44 -0.68
C GLU A 244 2.15 8.55 -1.60
N LEU A 245 1.07 9.18 -1.12
CA LEU A 245 -0.14 9.44 -1.90
C LEU A 245 -0.08 10.79 -2.62
N SER A 246 0.37 11.82 -1.92
CA SER A 246 0.36 13.21 -2.41
C SER A 246 1.50 13.50 -3.40
N PHE A 247 2.61 12.76 -3.25
CA PHE A 247 3.84 12.86 -4.02
C PHE A 247 4.52 11.47 -4.13
N PRO A 248 3.90 10.51 -4.82
CA PRO A 248 4.41 9.14 -4.88
C PRO A 248 5.85 9.07 -5.39
N GLY A 249 6.67 8.29 -4.69
CA GLY A 249 8.09 8.10 -5.00
C GLY A 249 8.97 9.32 -4.80
N ALA A 250 8.42 10.48 -4.39
CA ALA A 250 9.18 11.71 -4.28
C ALA A 250 10.30 11.61 -3.24
N PHE A 251 11.42 12.27 -3.54
CA PHE A 251 12.60 12.26 -2.68
C PHE A 251 12.58 13.45 -1.74
N LEU A 252 12.94 13.20 -0.49
CA LEU A 252 13.30 14.24 0.47
C LEU A 252 14.81 14.48 0.37
N LYS A 253 15.22 15.67 -0.07
CA LYS A 253 16.63 16.07 -0.14
C LYS A 253 16.92 17.13 0.90
N ILE A 254 17.60 16.75 1.99
CA ILE A 254 18.06 17.71 2.99
C ILE A 254 19.17 18.60 2.42
N ASN A 255 18.98 19.91 2.50
CA ASN A 255 19.91 20.93 2.03
C ASN A 255 20.77 21.50 3.17
N ALA A 256 20.18 21.66 4.36
CA ALA A 256 20.89 22.14 5.54
C ALA A 256 20.20 21.65 6.82
N ILE A 257 21.00 21.39 7.85
CA ILE A 257 20.53 21.12 9.20
C ILE A 257 21.16 22.17 10.13
N ARG A 258 20.35 22.79 11.01
CA ARG A 258 20.84 23.75 12.00
C ARG A 258 20.41 23.38 13.40
N ILE A 259 21.32 23.54 14.36
CA ILE A 259 21.08 23.41 15.79
C ILE A 259 21.39 24.75 16.43
N ASN A 260 20.42 25.33 17.15
CA ASN A 260 20.53 26.65 17.77
C ASN A 260 20.95 27.77 16.80
N GLY A 261 20.55 27.64 15.52
CA GLY A 261 20.89 28.56 14.44
C GLY A 261 22.23 28.29 13.75
N GLU A 262 23.06 27.37 14.26
CA GLU A 262 24.35 27.02 13.68
C GLU A 262 24.22 25.81 12.74
N PRO A 263 24.74 25.88 11.50
CA PRO A 263 24.72 24.75 10.57
C PRO A 263 25.65 23.61 11.04
N ILE A 264 25.22 22.37 10.81
CA ILE A 264 26.01 21.17 11.09
C ILE A 264 26.29 20.39 9.80
N GLU A 265 27.39 19.63 9.82
CA GLU A 265 27.74 18.69 8.75
C GLU A 265 26.86 17.43 8.85
N PHE A 266 26.52 16.85 7.71
CA PHE A 266 25.80 15.59 7.62
C PHE A 266 26.24 14.77 6.40
N THR A 267 26.05 13.46 6.45
CA THR A 267 26.30 12.55 5.32
C THR A 267 25.03 12.28 4.51
N LYS A 268 25.15 11.52 3.41
CA LYS A 268 24.00 11.15 2.59
C LYS A 268 23.00 10.29 3.37
N GLY A 269 21.71 10.61 3.24
CA GLY A 269 20.59 9.81 3.73
C GLY A 269 19.76 9.22 2.59
N TYR A 270 18.60 8.69 2.93
CA TYR A 270 17.66 8.06 1.99
C TYR A 270 16.22 8.42 2.35
N THR A 271 15.34 8.39 1.35
CA THR A 271 13.88 8.45 1.53
C THR A 271 13.31 7.03 1.55
N SER A 272 12.32 6.78 2.41
CA SER A 272 11.59 5.51 2.52
C SER A 272 10.22 5.74 3.17
N SER A 273 9.38 4.70 3.21
CA SER A 273 8.10 4.76 3.92
C SER A 273 7.76 3.42 4.59
N ASP A 274 7.77 3.41 5.92
CA ASP A 274 7.51 2.19 6.72
C ASP A 274 6.04 1.76 6.64
N ASP A 275 5.12 2.74 6.64
CA ASP A 275 3.67 2.54 6.67
C ASP A 275 3.03 2.64 5.26
N LYS A 276 3.84 2.88 4.23
CA LYS A 276 3.42 3.17 2.85
C LYS A 276 2.46 4.37 2.70
N VAL A 277 2.44 5.25 3.70
CA VAL A 277 1.62 6.48 3.71
C VAL A 277 2.50 7.70 3.94
N THR A 278 3.37 7.65 4.94
CA THR A 278 4.24 8.73 5.37
C THR A 278 5.61 8.61 4.73
N THR A 279 5.92 9.48 3.77
CA THR A 279 7.27 9.60 3.23
C THR A 279 8.21 10.13 4.32
N ARG A 280 9.34 9.45 4.53
CA ARG A 280 10.26 9.74 5.63
C ARG A 280 11.71 9.71 5.15
N MET A 281 12.53 10.58 5.73
CA MET A 281 13.99 10.53 5.64
C MET A 281 14.59 10.53 7.04
N ASN A 282 15.23 9.41 7.42
CA ASN A 282 15.93 9.34 8.71
C ASN A 282 17.11 10.32 8.73
N ILE A 283 17.19 11.12 9.78
CA ILE A 283 18.35 11.97 10.07
C ILE A 283 19.25 11.25 11.09
N TYR A 284 18.61 10.63 12.09
CA TYR A 284 19.28 9.83 13.09
C TYR A 284 18.35 8.71 13.58
N ASN A 285 18.73 7.47 13.29
CA ASN A 285 18.05 6.27 13.79
C ASN A 285 19.05 5.12 13.96
N GLU A 286 19.46 4.84 15.21
CA GLU A 286 20.40 3.75 15.54
C GLU A 286 19.78 2.34 15.50
N TRP A 287 18.45 2.23 15.40
CA TRP A 287 17.76 0.93 15.38
C TRP A 287 17.70 0.30 13.98
N VAL A 288 18.05 1.07 12.95
CA VAL A 288 18.08 0.60 11.56
C VAL A 288 19.50 0.15 11.24
N GLY A 289 19.70 -1.18 11.14
CA GLY A 289 20.99 -1.78 10.81
C GLY A 289 21.29 -1.82 9.31
N GLU A 290 20.25 -1.99 8.49
CA GLU A 290 20.31 -2.04 7.03
C GLU A 290 19.24 -1.12 6.44
N LEU A 291 19.49 -0.60 5.23
CA LEU A 291 18.49 0.23 4.55
C LEU A 291 17.24 -0.61 4.24
N PRO A 292 16.03 -0.04 4.40
CA PRO A 292 14.81 -0.73 4.03
C PRO A 292 14.77 -0.98 2.52
N GLU A 293 13.99 -1.98 2.09
CA GLU A 293 13.89 -2.40 0.69
C GLU A 293 13.42 -1.27 -0.24
N ASP A 294 12.57 -0.38 0.27
CA ASP A 294 12.05 0.78 -0.45
C ASP A 294 12.93 2.03 -0.32
N ALA A 295 14.15 1.91 0.22
CA ALA A 295 15.08 3.03 0.29
C ALA A 295 15.44 3.53 -1.10
N HIS A 296 15.28 4.84 -1.32
CA HIS A 296 15.61 5.51 -2.57
C HIS A 296 16.25 6.88 -2.29
N SER A 297 16.95 7.43 -3.30
CA SER A 297 17.63 8.72 -3.20
C SER A 297 17.51 9.49 -4.51
N PHE A 298 17.51 10.83 -4.41
CA PHE A 298 17.26 11.75 -5.52
C PHE A 298 18.30 11.65 -6.65
N ASP A 299 19.47 11.07 -6.39
CA ASP A 299 20.54 10.85 -7.38
C ASP A 299 20.48 9.48 -8.04
N GLY A 300 19.42 8.70 -7.77
CA GLY A 300 19.17 7.38 -8.37
C GLY A 300 19.97 6.24 -7.76
N THR A 301 20.71 6.46 -6.67
CA THR A 301 21.47 5.40 -5.98
C THR A 301 21.41 5.57 -4.46
N VAL A 302 21.34 4.47 -3.72
CA VAL A 302 21.44 4.46 -2.25
C VAL A 302 22.85 4.14 -1.75
N GLU A 303 23.83 4.07 -2.65
CA GLU A 303 25.23 3.95 -2.26
C GLU A 303 25.61 5.11 -1.32
N ASP A 304 26.31 4.76 -0.23
CA ASP A 304 26.72 5.65 0.87
C ASP A 304 25.58 6.27 1.72
N ALA A 305 24.30 5.97 1.43
CA ALA A 305 23.19 6.42 2.24
C ALA A 305 23.16 5.70 3.60
N LYS A 306 22.83 6.42 4.67
CA LYS A 306 22.83 5.89 6.04
C LYS A 306 21.57 6.31 6.81
N PRO A 307 21.09 5.49 7.77
CA PRO A 307 20.02 5.87 8.70
C PRO A 307 20.48 6.87 9.78
N VAL A 308 21.79 7.02 9.95
CA VAL A 308 22.43 8.00 10.81
C VAL A 308 23.31 8.89 9.95
N ILE A 309 22.91 10.14 9.76
CA ILE A 309 23.63 11.11 8.91
C ILE A 309 24.27 12.25 9.68
N VAL A 310 23.99 12.40 10.97
CA VAL A 310 24.54 13.43 11.86
C VAL A 310 25.24 12.81 13.06
N ASP A 311 26.14 13.58 13.67
CA ASP A 311 26.72 13.25 14.98
C ASP A 311 25.76 13.65 16.10
N LYS A 312 25.34 12.68 16.92
CA LYS A 312 24.43 12.92 18.05
C LYS A 312 25.01 13.78 19.16
N GLU A 313 26.34 13.88 19.26
CA GLU A 313 27.00 14.70 20.28
C GLU A 313 26.67 16.19 20.08
N LEU A 314 26.30 16.59 18.85
CA LEU A 314 25.88 17.96 18.51
C LEU A 314 24.50 18.34 19.09
N PHE A 315 23.71 17.38 19.54
CA PHE A 315 22.34 17.59 20.05
C PHE A 315 22.30 17.77 21.58
N THR A 316 23.29 18.43 22.16
CA THR A 316 23.31 18.78 23.59
C THR A 316 22.76 20.21 23.78
N GLY A 317 21.82 20.40 24.69
CA GLY A 317 21.22 21.72 24.96
C GLY A 317 20.52 22.35 23.74
N VAL A 318 19.73 21.59 23.00
CA VAL A 318 19.01 22.06 21.82
C VAL A 318 17.81 22.91 22.22
N THR A 319 17.83 24.19 21.84
CA THR A 319 16.69 25.13 21.96
C THR A 319 15.97 25.34 20.65
N LYS A 320 16.65 25.14 19.52
CA LYS A 320 16.07 25.19 18.18
C LYS A 320 16.73 24.15 17.27
N PHE A 321 15.92 23.45 16.48
CA PHE A 321 16.35 22.49 15.48
C PHE A 321 15.64 22.77 14.17
N GLU A 322 16.39 22.97 13.08
CA GLU A 322 15.85 23.38 11.77
C GLU A 322 16.40 22.47 10.67
N VAL A 323 15.53 22.12 9.71
CA VAL A 323 15.90 21.36 8.52
C VAL A 323 15.36 22.08 7.30
N ASP A 324 16.28 22.49 6.42
CA ASP A 324 15.95 22.94 5.06
C ASP A 324 16.01 21.72 4.15
N PHE A 325 15.00 21.51 3.32
CA PHE A 325 14.94 20.40 2.37
C PHE A 325 14.28 20.80 1.07
N THR A 326 14.55 20.04 0.02
CA THR A 326 13.83 20.08 -1.25
C THR A 326 12.98 18.81 -1.36
N LEU A 327 11.69 18.96 -1.65
CA LEU A 327 10.87 17.87 -2.15
C LEU A 327 11.11 17.74 -3.66
N VAL A 328 11.75 16.65 -4.07
CA VAL A 328 12.07 16.38 -5.48
C VAL A 328 11.07 15.35 -6.00
N PRO A 329 10.24 15.68 -7.01
CA PRO A 329 9.30 14.72 -7.55
C PRO A 329 10.04 13.66 -8.36
N VAL A 330 9.45 12.47 -8.48
CA VAL A 330 9.85 11.52 -9.52
C VAL A 330 9.23 11.95 -10.84
N THR A 331 9.97 11.78 -11.91
CA THR A 331 9.47 11.96 -13.28
C THR A 331 9.61 10.66 -14.04
N ASP A 332 8.67 10.39 -14.94
CA ASP A 332 8.76 9.29 -15.90
C ASP A 332 8.30 9.76 -17.28
N THR A 333 8.34 8.89 -18.28
CA THR A 333 7.91 9.20 -19.64
C THR A 333 6.75 8.32 -20.04
N ALA A 334 5.66 8.94 -20.48
CA ALA A 334 4.59 8.27 -21.19
C ALA A 334 4.80 8.34 -22.70
N TYR A 335 4.41 7.28 -23.39
CA TYR A 335 4.59 7.14 -24.83
C TYR A 335 3.51 6.25 -25.43
N LEU A 336 3.29 6.41 -26.74
CA LEU A 336 2.43 5.54 -27.51
C LEU A 336 3.26 4.41 -28.11
N MET A 337 2.90 3.16 -27.84
CA MET A 337 3.38 2.01 -28.59
C MET A 337 2.50 1.82 -29.83
N TYR A 338 3.11 1.49 -30.97
CA TYR A 338 2.40 1.36 -32.23
C TYR A 338 3.10 0.41 -33.19
N ALA A 339 2.31 -0.41 -33.88
CA ALA A 339 2.73 -1.13 -35.08
C ALA A 339 1.60 -1.10 -36.11
N ASP A 340 1.93 -0.69 -37.33
CA ASP A 340 0.99 -0.79 -38.46
C ASP A 340 0.81 -2.25 -38.91
N ALA A 341 -0.19 -2.52 -39.75
CA ALA A 341 -0.53 -3.90 -40.13
C ALA A 341 0.62 -4.62 -40.86
N ALA A 342 1.48 -3.87 -41.54
CA ALA A 342 2.64 -4.39 -42.26
C ALA A 342 3.91 -4.49 -41.41
N TRP A 343 3.88 -3.98 -40.16
CA TRP A 343 5.05 -3.81 -39.30
C TRP A 343 6.16 -2.97 -39.95
N ALA A 344 5.81 -2.10 -40.89
CA ALA A 344 6.71 -1.17 -41.54
C ALA A 344 7.00 0.04 -40.64
N TYR A 345 5.96 0.55 -39.97
CA TYR A 345 6.07 1.58 -38.95
C TYR A 345 5.86 0.96 -37.58
N GLN A 346 6.89 1.04 -36.74
CA GLN A 346 6.87 0.51 -35.39
C GLN A 346 7.53 1.48 -34.43
N TYR A 347 6.93 1.70 -33.27
CA TYR A 347 7.53 2.48 -32.21
C TYR A 347 7.18 1.86 -30.85
N TRP A 348 8.19 1.67 -30.02
CA TRP A 348 8.11 0.95 -28.75
C TRP A 348 8.73 1.77 -27.59
N GLY A 349 8.86 3.09 -27.77
CA GLY A 349 9.60 3.97 -26.88
C GLY A 349 11.06 4.18 -27.32
N GLY A 350 11.69 5.25 -26.81
CA GLY A 350 13.08 5.61 -27.11
C GLY A 350 13.24 6.45 -28.40
N ASP A 351 14.30 6.20 -29.16
CA ASP A 351 14.58 6.92 -30.40
C ASP A 351 13.56 6.54 -31.48
N ALA A 352 12.82 7.53 -32.00
CA ALA A 352 11.86 7.31 -33.07
C ALA A 352 12.58 6.87 -34.37
N PRO A 353 12.06 5.86 -35.09
CA PRO A 353 12.63 5.43 -36.35
C PRO A 353 12.42 6.48 -37.45
N GLU A 354 13.17 6.34 -38.55
CA GLU A 354 13.05 7.25 -39.69
C GLU A 354 11.60 7.31 -40.22
N GLY A 355 11.09 8.53 -40.40
CA GLY A 355 9.72 8.77 -40.86
C GLY A 355 8.65 8.75 -39.76
N VAL A 356 9.02 8.56 -38.49
CA VAL A 356 8.11 8.67 -37.33
C VAL A 356 8.57 9.81 -36.44
N THR A 357 7.64 10.66 -36.02
CA THR A 357 7.86 11.68 -34.98
C THR A 357 7.00 11.34 -33.78
N ALA A 358 7.63 11.11 -32.62
CA ALA A 358 6.92 10.80 -31.39
C ALA A 358 6.74 12.03 -30.51
N ALA A 359 5.52 12.24 -30.03
CA ALA A 359 5.18 13.17 -28.97
C ALA A 359 5.00 12.37 -27.68
N ASN A 360 6.07 12.24 -26.90
CA ASN A 360 6.03 11.65 -25.57
C ASN A 360 5.66 12.72 -24.53
N ALA A 361 5.09 12.30 -23.40
CA ALA A 361 4.76 13.17 -22.28
C ALA A 361 5.66 12.88 -21.07
N GLU A 362 6.11 13.92 -20.38
CA GLU A 362 6.76 13.79 -19.07
C GLU A 362 5.67 13.66 -18.01
N ILE A 363 5.68 12.54 -17.28
CA ILE A 363 4.78 12.25 -16.17
C ILE A 363 5.45 12.73 -14.89
N THR A 364 4.82 13.66 -14.19
CA THR A 364 5.29 14.18 -12.89
C THR A 364 4.39 13.74 -11.74
N GLY A 365 3.40 12.89 -12.03
CA GLY A 365 2.38 12.46 -11.09
C GLY A 365 1.01 12.34 -11.77
N PRO A 366 -0.09 12.41 -10.98
CA PRO A 366 -1.44 12.32 -11.49
C PRO A 366 -1.83 13.51 -12.38
N GLY A 367 -2.69 13.26 -13.37
CA GLY A 367 -3.20 14.28 -14.28
C GLY A 367 -3.57 13.74 -15.66
N THR A 368 -4.00 14.63 -16.55
CA THR A 368 -4.32 14.29 -17.94
C THR A 368 -3.12 14.55 -18.84
N TYR A 369 -2.76 13.55 -19.64
CA TYR A 369 -1.61 13.59 -20.53
C TYR A 369 -2.01 13.21 -21.95
N THR A 370 -1.28 13.72 -22.94
CA THR A 370 -1.46 13.35 -24.35
C THR A 370 -0.13 12.86 -24.92
N VAL A 371 -0.18 11.71 -25.57
CA VAL A 371 0.95 11.14 -26.33
C VAL A 371 0.53 10.91 -27.78
N GLY A 372 1.47 10.84 -28.71
CA GLY A 372 1.11 10.64 -30.11
C GLY A 372 2.27 10.31 -31.03
N LEU A 373 1.91 9.94 -32.26
CA LEU A 373 2.83 9.67 -33.35
C LEU A 373 2.36 10.40 -34.61
N GLU A 374 3.31 10.99 -35.33
CA GLU A 374 3.13 11.48 -36.69
C GLU A 374 4.01 10.68 -37.65
N PHE A 375 3.45 10.35 -38.82
CA PHE A 375 4.12 9.58 -39.86
C PHE A 375 4.36 10.45 -41.09
N ALA A 376 5.59 10.40 -41.62
CA ALA A 376 5.97 11.14 -42.83
C ALA A 376 5.21 10.64 -44.08
N GLU A 377 4.90 9.35 -44.13
CA GLU A 377 3.94 8.74 -45.06
C GLU A 377 2.88 7.96 -44.27
N GLU A 378 1.69 7.77 -44.84
CA GLU A 378 0.58 7.12 -44.14
C GLU A 378 0.91 5.68 -43.72
N ALA A 379 0.89 5.40 -42.42
CA ALA A 379 0.89 4.04 -41.88
C ALA A 379 -0.42 3.33 -42.24
N GLN A 380 -0.34 2.06 -42.62
CA GLN A 380 -1.47 1.33 -43.20
C GLN A 380 -1.99 0.25 -42.25
N GLY A 381 -3.22 0.40 -41.78
CA GLY A 381 -3.83 -0.51 -40.83
C GLY A 381 -3.18 -0.48 -39.44
N LEU A 382 -3.67 -1.35 -38.56
CA LEU A 382 -3.19 -1.48 -37.18
C LEU A 382 -2.93 -2.95 -36.86
N ALA A 383 -1.73 -3.26 -36.37
CA ALA A 383 -1.39 -4.56 -35.79
C ALA A 383 -1.36 -4.48 -34.25
N PHE A 384 -0.86 -3.37 -33.70
CA PHE A 384 -0.72 -3.17 -32.27
C PHE A 384 -0.79 -1.69 -31.92
N SER A 385 -1.45 -1.35 -30.81
CA SER A 385 -1.18 -0.09 -30.12
C SER A 385 -1.51 -0.18 -28.64
N ALA A 386 -0.73 0.52 -27.83
CA ALA A 386 -0.90 0.64 -26.39
C ALA A 386 -0.31 1.97 -25.93
N VAL A 387 -0.82 2.53 -24.84
CA VAL A 387 -0.13 3.62 -24.13
C VAL A 387 0.65 3.02 -22.96
N GLY A 388 1.85 3.52 -22.70
CA GLY A 388 2.68 3.04 -21.60
C GLY A 388 3.45 4.14 -20.90
N VAL A 389 3.79 3.90 -19.63
CA VAL A 389 4.68 4.72 -18.79
C VAL A 389 5.92 3.88 -18.49
N VAL A 390 7.10 4.32 -18.96
CA VAL A 390 8.30 3.49 -19.10
C VAL A 390 8.67 2.70 -17.84
N ASN A 391 8.65 3.34 -16.67
CA ASN A 391 8.95 2.73 -15.38
C ASN A 391 7.79 2.86 -14.39
N GLY A 392 6.55 2.98 -14.89
CA GLY A 392 5.39 3.36 -14.08
C GLY A 392 5.17 2.48 -12.85
N GLU A 393 5.46 1.17 -12.92
CA GLU A 393 5.31 0.26 -11.77
C GLU A 393 6.35 0.53 -10.66
N LYS A 394 7.44 1.25 -10.99
CA LYS A 394 8.51 1.63 -10.04
C LYS A 394 8.39 3.08 -9.59
N THR A 395 8.05 3.99 -10.50
CA THR A 395 8.01 5.43 -10.25
C THR A 395 6.68 5.89 -9.66
N PHE A 396 5.59 5.25 -10.08
CA PHE A 396 4.21 5.61 -9.73
C PHE A 396 3.40 4.32 -9.46
N ASN A 397 3.86 3.53 -8.50
CA ASN A 397 3.20 2.27 -8.15
C ASN A 397 1.74 2.52 -7.71
N GLY A 398 0.82 1.65 -8.16
CA GLY A 398 -0.61 1.77 -7.87
C GLY A 398 -1.36 2.76 -8.77
N TYR A 399 -0.71 3.36 -9.77
CA TYR A 399 -1.38 4.23 -10.74
C TYR A 399 -2.01 3.44 -11.90
N PHE A 400 -3.02 4.07 -12.48
CA PHE A 400 -3.83 3.56 -13.58
C PHE A 400 -3.77 4.52 -14.75
N ILE A 401 -3.77 3.95 -15.93
CA ILE A 401 -4.06 4.66 -17.17
C ILE A 401 -5.55 4.47 -17.43
N ASN A 402 -6.22 5.58 -17.74
CA ASN A 402 -7.59 5.60 -18.25
C ASN A 402 -7.64 6.45 -19.52
N VAL A 403 -7.69 5.78 -20.67
CA VAL A 403 -7.76 6.46 -21.97
C VAL A 403 -9.12 7.15 -22.14
N THR A 404 -9.09 8.46 -22.39
CA THR A 404 -10.30 9.30 -22.50
C THR A 404 -10.64 9.74 -23.91
N ASP A 405 -9.64 9.90 -24.78
CA ASP A 405 -9.86 10.26 -26.19
C ASP A 405 -8.73 9.71 -27.06
N ILE A 406 -9.08 9.24 -28.25
CA ILE A 406 -8.11 8.83 -29.27
C ILE A 406 -8.48 9.57 -30.55
N LYS A 407 -7.51 10.30 -31.10
CA LYS A 407 -7.66 10.98 -32.40
C LYS A 407 -6.81 10.30 -33.44
N VAL A 408 -7.42 9.96 -34.57
CA VAL A 408 -6.72 9.50 -35.76
C VAL A 408 -6.85 10.58 -36.82
N ASN A 409 -5.73 11.07 -37.34
CA ASN A 409 -5.68 12.20 -38.29
C ASN A 409 -6.40 13.47 -37.78
N GLY A 410 -6.43 13.67 -36.46
CA GLY A 410 -7.10 14.79 -35.80
C GLY A 410 -8.60 14.61 -35.54
N GLU A 411 -9.19 13.47 -35.90
CA GLU A 411 -10.60 13.16 -35.64
C GLU A 411 -10.73 12.13 -34.49
N SER A 412 -11.54 12.45 -33.47
CA SER A 412 -11.83 11.53 -32.36
C SER A 412 -12.59 10.29 -32.83
N ILE A 413 -12.21 9.14 -32.30
CA ILE A 413 -12.84 7.85 -32.60
C ILE A 413 -13.56 7.28 -31.37
N GLU A 414 -14.44 6.32 -31.58
CA GLU A 414 -15.08 5.61 -30.47
C GLU A 414 -14.04 4.74 -29.73
N VAL A 415 -14.02 4.86 -28.41
CA VAL A 415 -13.11 4.12 -27.52
C VAL A 415 -13.95 3.28 -26.56
N GLY A 416 -13.71 1.98 -26.56
CA GLY A 416 -14.28 1.01 -25.63
C GLY A 416 -13.59 1.02 -24.27
N LYS A 417 -14.07 0.18 -23.36
CA LYS A 417 -13.53 0.07 -22.01
C LYS A 417 -12.22 -0.73 -22.00
N GLY A 418 -11.11 -0.10 -21.60
CA GLY A 418 -9.79 -0.73 -21.50
C GLY A 418 -9.41 -1.13 -20.07
N TYR A 419 -8.14 -1.50 -19.88
CA TYR A 419 -7.57 -1.89 -18.58
C TYR A 419 -6.08 -1.52 -18.49
N THR A 420 -5.63 -1.19 -17.29
CA THR A 420 -4.20 -1.07 -16.97
C THR A 420 -3.62 -2.45 -16.61
N SER A 421 -2.38 -2.71 -17.01
CA SER A 421 -1.60 -3.93 -16.70
C SER A 421 -0.11 -3.64 -16.87
N SER A 422 0.75 -4.61 -16.58
CA SER A 422 2.18 -4.55 -16.82
C SER A 422 2.74 -5.95 -17.16
N ASP A 423 3.25 -6.11 -18.39
CA ASP A 423 3.79 -7.39 -18.85
C ASP A 423 5.14 -7.74 -18.23
N ASP A 424 5.98 -6.74 -17.94
CA ASP A 424 7.36 -6.92 -17.47
C ASP A 424 7.55 -6.56 -15.99
N GLY A 425 6.50 -6.08 -15.32
CA GLY A 425 6.55 -5.58 -13.96
C GLY A 425 7.26 -4.22 -13.83
N ILE A 426 7.48 -3.51 -14.94
CA ILE A 426 8.20 -2.23 -14.99
C ILE A 426 7.34 -1.17 -15.66
N CYS A 427 6.83 -1.44 -16.86
CA CYS A 427 6.03 -0.49 -17.64
C CYS A 427 4.54 -0.62 -17.31
N THR A 428 3.94 0.42 -16.73
CA THR A 428 2.48 0.52 -16.64
C THR A 428 1.91 0.71 -18.04
N ARG A 429 0.90 -0.06 -18.44
CA ARG A 429 0.40 -0.11 -19.82
C ARG A 429 -1.11 -0.30 -19.91
N GLU A 430 -1.73 0.38 -20.86
CA GLU A 430 -3.10 0.10 -21.33
C GLU A 430 -3.10 -0.21 -22.83
N ASN A 431 -3.62 -1.39 -23.19
CA ASN A 431 -3.73 -1.81 -24.59
C ASN A 431 -4.88 -1.08 -25.29
N LEU A 432 -4.60 -0.49 -26.45
CA LEU A 432 -5.62 0.10 -27.32
C LEU A 432 -6.14 -0.92 -28.34
N TYR A 433 -5.21 -1.67 -28.93
CA TYR A 433 -5.46 -2.78 -29.85
C TYR A 433 -4.38 -3.84 -29.69
N ASN A 434 -4.76 -5.01 -29.19
CA ASN A 434 -3.89 -6.18 -29.10
C ASN A 434 -4.69 -7.47 -29.39
N GLU A 435 -4.52 -8.02 -30.60
CA GLU A 435 -5.24 -9.22 -31.05
C GLU A 435 -4.65 -10.54 -30.51
N TRP A 436 -3.49 -10.49 -29.86
CA TRP A 436 -2.84 -11.67 -29.27
C TRP A 436 -3.30 -11.97 -27.85
N VAL A 437 -4.03 -11.04 -27.23
CA VAL A 437 -4.59 -11.21 -25.89
C VAL A 437 -6.07 -11.56 -26.03
N SER A 438 -6.43 -12.77 -25.61
CA SER A 438 -7.82 -13.25 -25.66
C SER A 438 -8.55 -13.19 -24.31
N GLU A 439 -7.79 -13.06 -23.22
CA GLU A 439 -8.28 -12.99 -21.84
C GLU A 439 -7.51 -11.90 -21.12
N LEU A 440 -8.15 -11.22 -20.15
CA LEU A 440 -7.47 -10.20 -19.35
C LEU A 440 -6.31 -10.83 -18.58
N PRO A 441 -5.13 -10.19 -18.55
CA PRO A 441 -4.02 -10.68 -17.75
C PRO A 441 -4.37 -10.64 -16.25
N ALA A 442 -3.67 -11.46 -15.45
CA ALA A 442 -3.97 -11.62 -14.03
C ALA A 442 -3.82 -10.31 -13.22
N ASP A 443 -3.00 -9.38 -13.70
CA ASP A 443 -2.75 -8.07 -13.11
C ASP A 443 -3.58 -6.95 -13.78
N ALA A 444 -4.55 -7.30 -14.64
CA ALA A 444 -5.49 -6.35 -15.22
C ALA A 444 -6.26 -5.62 -14.13
N ARG A 445 -6.29 -4.30 -14.22
CA ARG A 445 -6.83 -3.45 -13.17
C ARG A 445 -7.35 -2.13 -13.74
N ARG A 446 -8.29 -1.51 -13.02
CA ARG A 446 -8.85 -0.18 -13.30
C ARG A 446 -9.04 0.58 -11.99
N ALA A 447 -9.02 1.90 -12.05
CA ALA A 447 -9.17 2.74 -10.86
C ALA A 447 -10.52 2.53 -10.16
N ASP A 448 -11.58 2.29 -10.93
CA ASP A 448 -12.94 1.97 -10.45
C ASP A 448 -13.10 0.53 -9.92
N GLY A 449 -12.08 -0.32 -10.08
CA GLY A 449 -12.11 -1.73 -9.71
C GLY A 449 -13.03 -2.61 -10.58
N ASP A 450 -13.73 -2.03 -11.56
CA ASP A 450 -14.72 -2.73 -12.38
C ASP A 450 -14.12 -3.16 -13.72
N LEU A 451 -13.77 -4.44 -13.84
CA LEU A 451 -13.27 -5.05 -15.07
C LEU A 451 -14.38 -5.55 -16.02
N GLU A 452 -15.66 -5.44 -15.65
CA GLU A 452 -16.75 -5.90 -16.52
C GLU A 452 -16.75 -5.12 -17.84
N GLY A 453 -16.63 -5.84 -18.96
CA GLY A 453 -16.55 -5.24 -20.30
C GLY A 453 -15.19 -4.66 -20.69
N ALA A 454 -14.18 -4.72 -19.81
CA ALA A 454 -12.82 -4.34 -20.17
C ALA A 454 -12.22 -5.30 -21.20
N ALA A 455 -11.51 -4.77 -22.20
CA ALA A 455 -10.99 -5.56 -23.31
C ALA A 455 -9.58 -5.10 -23.76
N PRO A 456 -8.77 -6.00 -24.36
CA PRO A 456 -7.46 -5.66 -24.94
C PRO A 456 -7.56 -4.93 -26.29
N ILE A 457 -8.78 -4.82 -26.82
CA ILE A 457 -9.12 -4.09 -28.04
C ILE A 457 -10.25 -3.13 -27.69
N VAL A 458 -9.92 -1.85 -27.65
CA VAL A 458 -10.88 -0.77 -27.35
C VAL A 458 -11.15 0.13 -28.55
N VAL A 459 -10.46 -0.08 -29.68
CA VAL A 459 -10.69 0.68 -30.91
C VAL A 459 -11.07 -0.23 -32.06
N ASP A 460 -11.84 0.31 -33.00
CA ASP A 460 -12.05 -0.34 -34.30
C ASP A 460 -10.83 -0.11 -35.19
N LYS A 461 -10.22 -1.20 -35.65
CA LYS A 461 -9.08 -1.16 -36.57
C LYS A 461 -9.40 -0.47 -37.90
N GLU A 462 -10.67 -0.40 -38.31
CA GLU A 462 -11.07 0.31 -39.54
C GLU A 462 -10.75 1.81 -39.46
N ALA A 463 -10.76 2.41 -38.26
CA ALA A 463 -10.36 3.79 -38.06
C ALA A 463 -8.88 4.04 -38.41
N PHE A 464 -8.05 2.99 -38.42
CA PHE A 464 -6.61 3.05 -38.67
C PHE A 464 -6.23 2.63 -40.10
N ALA A 465 -7.17 2.66 -41.05
CA ALA A 465 -6.89 2.22 -42.43
C ALA A 465 -5.73 2.99 -43.10
N ALA A 466 -5.63 4.30 -42.85
CA ALA A 466 -4.53 5.16 -43.31
C ALA A 466 -4.25 6.27 -42.29
N VAL A 467 -3.10 6.20 -41.62
CA VAL A 467 -2.78 7.03 -40.44
C VAL A 467 -1.59 7.93 -40.74
N LYS A 468 -1.81 9.24 -40.73
CA LYS A 468 -0.77 10.28 -40.71
C LYS A 468 -0.43 10.72 -39.30
N SER A 469 -1.41 10.76 -38.42
CA SER A 469 -1.19 11.03 -37.01
C SER A 469 -2.14 10.24 -36.14
N VAL A 470 -1.67 9.92 -34.94
CA VAL A 470 -2.48 9.37 -33.85
C VAL A 470 -2.12 10.11 -32.57
N GLU A 471 -3.13 10.53 -31.83
CA GLU A 471 -3.00 11.16 -30.51
C GLU A 471 -3.88 10.38 -29.53
N VAL A 472 -3.36 10.14 -28.33
CA VAL A 472 -4.06 9.44 -27.26
C VAL A 472 -3.99 10.32 -26.03
N THR A 473 -5.16 10.74 -25.56
CA THR A 473 -5.32 11.46 -24.29
C THR A 473 -5.78 10.46 -23.24
N PHE A 474 -5.13 10.48 -22.09
CA PHE A 474 -5.44 9.59 -20.98
C PHE A 474 -5.25 10.32 -19.66
N ASP A 475 -6.01 9.88 -18.67
CA ASP A 475 -5.83 10.28 -17.29
C ASP A 475 -4.92 9.27 -16.61
N TYR A 476 -3.89 9.78 -15.94
CA TYR A 476 -3.03 9.00 -15.06
C TYR A 476 -3.48 9.27 -13.63
N ILE A 477 -4.09 8.27 -13.01
CA ILE A 477 -4.81 8.44 -11.75
C ILE A 477 -4.35 7.41 -10.73
N TYR A 478 -4.32 7.83 -9.47
CA TYR A 478 -4.14 6.89 -8.38
C TYR A 478 -5.48 6.18 -8.13
N GLY A 479 -5.43 4.86 -7.99
CA GLY A 479 -6.56 4.09 -7.49
C GLY A 479 -6.05 3.12 -6.43
N LYS A 480 -6.94 2.34 -5.80
CA LYS A 480 -6.52 1.30 -4.85
C LYS A 480 -5.42 0.45 -5.50
N PRO A 481 -4.17 0.47 -4.99
CA PRO A 481 -3.14 -0.40 -5.51
C PRO A 481 -3.70 -1.82 -5.40
N VAL A 482 -3.81 -2.51 -6.52
CA VAL A 482 -3.86 -3.96 -6.45
C VAL A 482 -2.43 -4.32 -6.08
N VAL A 483 -2.21 -4.51 -4.78
CA VAL A 483 -1.09 -5.33 -4.33
C VAL A 483 -1.17 -6.57 -5.20
N LYS A 484 -0.12 -6.85 -5.96
CA LYS A 484 0.03 -8.17 -6.57
C LYS A 484 0.03 -9.12 -5.38
N ASP A 485 -1.14 -9.69 -5.13
CA ASP A 485 -1.47 -10.21 -3.83
C ASP A 485 -0.81 -11.59 -3.76
N ASP A 486 0.47 -11.60 -3.38
CA ASP A 486 1.15 -12.81 -2.92
C ASP A 486 0.34 -13.43 -1.74
N ASP A 487 -0.57 -12.65 -1.12
CA ASP A 487 -1.52 -13.04 -0.08
C ASP A 487 -3.00 -13.23 -0.54
N ALA A 488 -3.36 -13.16 -1.84
CA ALA A 488 -4.76 -13.43 -2.28
C ALA A 488 -5.18 -14.85 -1.90
N PRO A 489 -6.33 -15.08 -1.25
CA PRO A 489 -6.68 -16.41 -0.74
C PRO A 489 -6.67 -17.43 -1.89
N LEU A 490 -6.13 -18.62 -1.62
CA LEU A 490 -6.09 -19.71 -2.59
C LEU A 490 -7.48 -19.95 -3.17
N THR A 491 -7.57 -20.11 -4.49
CA THR A 491 -8.80 -20.62 -5.07
C THR A 491 -9.06 -22.04 -4.53
N ALA A 492 -10.33 -22.45 -4.53
CA ALA A 492 -10.68 -23.79 -4.08
C ALA A 492 -9.99 -24.90 -4.90
N GLU A 493 -9.65 -24.62 -6.16
CA GLU A 493 -8.93 -25.55 -7.04
C GLU A 493 -7.44 -25.63 -6.69
N GLU A 494 -6.77 -24.49 -6.51
CA GLU A 494 -5.36 -24.45 -6.07
C GLU A 494 -5.17 -25.10 -4.70
N ALA A 495 -6.06 -24.77 -3.75
CA ALA A 495 -6.06 -25.40 -2.43
C ALA A 495 -6.22 -26.92 -2.53
N ALA A 496 -7.15 -27.41 -3.36
CA ALA A 496 -7.39 -28.84 -3.52
C ALA A 496 -6.21 -29.59 -4.14
N GLU A 497 -5.43 -28.97 -5.02
CA GLU A 497 -4.20 -29.59 -5.55
C GLU A 497 -3.09 -29.60 -4.51
N LEU A 498 -2.91 -28.49 -3.77
CA LEU A 498 -1.91 -28.39 -2.71
C LEU A 498 -2.22 -29.28 -1.50
N GLN A 499 -3.49 -29.57 -1.20
CA GLN A 499 -3.89 -30.48 -0.12
C GLN A 499 -3.55 -31.96 -0.42
N LYS A 500 -3.27 -32.33 -1.68
CA LYS A 500 -2.89 -33.70 -2.10
C LYS A 500 -1.38 -33.93 -2.16
N VAL A 501 -0.59 -32.90 -1.91
CA VAL A 501 0.88 -32.98 -1.97
C VAL A 501 1.39 -33.64 -0.69
N ASP A 502 2.34 -34.56 -0.84
CA ASP A 502 3.12 -35.09 0.27
C ASP A 502 4.18 -34.05 0.69
N TYR A 503 4.12 -33.60 1.94
CA TYR A 503 5.07 -32.61 2.49
C TYR A 503 6.02 -33.26 3.50
N ASN A 504 7.21 -32.72 3.71
CA ASN A 504 8.09 -33.14 4.79
C ASN A 504 8.09 -32.16 5.97
N ALA A 505 8.44 -32.67 7.15
CA ALA A 505 8.73 -31.86 8.33
C ALA A 505 10.03 -32.30 9.01
N TYR A 506 10.76 -31.30 9.49
CA TYR A 506 12.13 -31.38 9.99
C TYR A 506 12.22 -30.70 11.35
N ILE A 507 12.90 -31.30 12.32
CA ILE A 507 13.24 -30.58 13.55
C ILE A 507 14.44 -29.67 13.29
N GLY A 508 14.33 -28.41 13.72
CA GLY A 508 15.39 -27.40 13.67
C GLY A 508 15.72 -26.88 15.05
N VAL A 509 16.98 -26.50 15.26
CA VAL A 509 17.52 -26.16 16.58
C VAL A 509 18.72 -25.23 16.45
N GLN A 510 18.92 -24.35 17.43
CA GLN A 510 20.12 -23.51 17.55
C GLN A 510 20.44 -23.29 19.03
N SER A 511 21.71 -23.46 19.42
CA SER A 511 22.24 -23.10 20.74
C SER A 511 22.91 -21.72 20.75
N THR A 512 23.35 -21.27 21.93
CA THR A 512 23.96 -19.94 22.12
C THR A 512 25.26 -19.70 21.36
N SER A 513 26.05 -20.73 21.11
CA SER A 513 27.27 -20.67 20.27
C SER A 513 27.01 -21.09 18.82
N TYR A 514 25.75 -21.10 18.37
CA TYR A 514 25.34 -21.50 17.02
C TYR A 514 25.71 -22.96 16.69
N ILE A 515 25.46 -23.89 17.60
CA ILE A 515 25.37 -25.32 17.25
C ILE A 515 23.94 -25.57 16.77
N PHE A 516 23.76 -25.98 15.52
CA PHE A 516 22.44 -25.92 14.90
C PHE A 516 22.13 -27.01 13.86
N ARG A 517 20.83 -27.08 13.54
CA ARG A 517 20.27 -27.50 12.25
C ARG A 517 19.23 -26.44 11.85
N ASN A 518 19.42 -25.80 10.70
CA ASN A 518 18.59 -24.67 10.25
C ASN A 518 17.24 -25.13 9.67
N THR A 519 16.42 -24.17 9.19
CA THR A 519 15.22 -24.48 8.40
C THR A 519 15.60 -25.14 7.07
N TRP A 520 14.75 -26.01 6.53
CA TRP A 520 15.09 -26.83 5.36
C TRP A 520 15.36 -25.98 4.10
N ASP A 521 14.69 -24.83 4.00
CA ASP A 521 14.70 -23.88 2.88
C ASP A 521 15.74 -22.77 3.02
N GLU A 522 16.59 -22.79 4.06
CA GLU A 522 17.62 -21.76 4.23
C GLU A 522 18.73 -21.92 3.18
N ALA A 523 19.11 -20.80 2.55
CA ALA A 523 19.97 -20.81 1.36
C ALA A 523 21.39 -21.37 1.60
N ASN A 524 21.95 -21.19 2.80
CA ASN A 524 23.34 -21.54 3.08
C ASN A 524 23.51 -22.92 3.73
N TYR A 525 22.60 -23.31 4.61
CA TYR A 525 22.71 -24.51 5.45
C TYR A 525 21.43 -25.37 5.49
N GLY A 526 20.44 -25.04 4.66
CA GLY A 526 19.24 -25.84 4.47
C GLY A 526 19.53 -27.16 3.74
N ARG A 527 18.49 -28.00 3.62
CA ARG A 527 18.57 -29.35 3.04
C ARG A 527 19.08 -29.34 1.60
N ASP A 528 18.67 -28.35 0.82
CA ASP A 528 18.98 -28.23 -0.61
C ASP A 528 20.00 -27.12 -0.91
N SER A 529 20.69 -26.64 0.14
CA SER A 529 21.72 -25.60 0.03
C SER A 529 23.04 -26.11 -0.56
N GLU A 530 23.95 -25.18 -0.87
CA GLU A 530 25.32 -25.53 -1.27
C GLU A 530 26.10 -26.28 -0.17
N ASN A 531 25.70 -26.14 1.11
CA ASN A 531 26.30 -26.87 2.25
C ASN A 531 25.31 -27.88 2.88
N ALA A 532 24.49 -28.52 2.05
CA ALA A 532 23.47 -29.49 2.46
C ALA A 532 23.99 -30.62 3.37
N GLU A 533 25.28 -30.95 3.33
CA GLU A 533 25.87 -31.94 4.23
C GLU A 533 25.68 -31.59 5.71
N PHE A 534 25.68 -30.29 6.06
CA PHE A 534 25.52 -29.82 7.43
C PHE A 534 24.09 -29.94 7.95
N PHE A 535 23.11 -30.14 7.06
CA PHE A 535 21.72 -30.35 7.45
C PHE A 535 21.46 -31.74 8.08
N THR A 536 22.43 -32.66 8.00
CA THR A 536 22.25 -34.07 8.40
C THR A 536 22.68 -34.39 9.84
N HIS A 537 23.34 -33.45 10.51
CA HIS A 537 23.89 -33.57 11.86
C HIS A 537 23.87 -32.18 12.55
N LEU A 538 24.19 -32.11 13.83
CA LEU A 538 24.42 -30.83 14.51
C LEU A 538 25.79 -30.29 14.11
N VAL A 539 25.82 -29.11 13.51
CA VAL A 539 27.06 -28.42 13.13
C VAL A 539 27.27 -27.18 14.00
N GLY A 540 28.52 -26.85 14.30
CA GLY A 540 28.92 -25.58 14.89
C GLY A 540 30.30 -25.15 14.40
N TRP A 541 30.86 -24.08 14.97
CA TRP A 541 32.17 -23.56 14.58
C TRP A 541 33.12 -23.49 15.79
N ASP A 542 34.38 -23.85 15.57
CA ASP A 542 35.43 -23.60 16.55
C ASP A 542 35.93 -22.14 16.50
N ALA A 543 36.82 -21.79 17.42
CA ALA A 543 37.37 -20.44 17.53
C ALA A 543 38.20 -20.00 16.29
N ASP A 544 38.64 -20.94 15.47
CA ASP A 544 39.38 -20.72 14.23
C ASP A 544 38.45 -20.73 13.00
N ASN A 545 37.13 -20.76 13.22
CA ASN A 545 36.08 -20.78 12.22
C ASN A 545 36.06 -22.05 11.34
N ASN A 546 36.55 -23.18 11.87
CA ASN A 546 36.37 -24.48 11.23
C ASN A 546 35.03 -25.09 11.65
N ALA A 547 34.33 -25.73 10.71
CA ALA A 547 33.13 -26.47 11.00
C ALA A 547 33.43 -27.69 11.90
N VAL A 548 32.62 -27.87 12.93
CA VAL A 548 32.69 -28.95 13.90
C VAL A 548 31.39 -29.76 13.83
N ASP A 549 31.53 -31.05 13.62
CA ASP A 549 30.42 -32.02 13.66
C ASP A 549 30.17 -32.44 15.12
N TYR A 550 29.06 -31.98 15.70
CA TYR A 550 28.58 -32.35 17.04
C TYR A 550 27.76 -33.65 17.02
N GLY A 551 27.58 -34.25 15.85
CA GLY A 551 26.85 -35.47 15.60
C GLY A 551 25.35 -35.31 15.80
N GLY A 552 24.72 -36.36 16.31
CA GLY A 552 23.29 -36.43 16.49
C GLY A 552 22.56 -37.01 15.28
N THR A 553 21.38 -37.55 15.54
CA THR A 553 20.56 -38.24 14.55
C THR A 553 19.18 -37.64 14.51
N PHE A 554 18.71 -37.31 13.32
CA PHE A 554 17.40 -36.72 13.08
C PHE A 554 16.44 -37.75 12.49
N GLU A 555 15.20 -37.75 13.00
CA GLU A 555 14.08 -38.46 12.40
C GLU A 555 13.09 -37.42 11.87
N ASP A 556 13.13 -37.21 10.57
CA ASP A 556 12.19 -36.36 9.83
C ASP A 556 10.95 -37.18 9.43
N VAL A 557 9.86 -36.51 9.05
CA VAL A 557 8.59 -37.18 8.79
C VAL A 557 7.92 -36.69 7.50
N LEU A 558 7.36 -37.64 6.74
CA LEU A 558 6.51 -37.38 5.58
C LEU A 558 5.05 -37.24 6.02
N LEU A 559 4.42 -36.14 5.62
CA LEU A 559 3.06 -35.73 5.90
C LEU A 559 2.22 -35.99 4.64
N THR A 560 1.47 -37.10 4.63
CA THR A 560 0.74 -37.52 3.43
C THR A 560 -0.77 -37.33 3.52
N LYS A 561 -1.29 -37.07 4.73
CA LYS A 561 -2.72 -36.89 5.01
C LYS A 561 -2.97 -36.36 6.42
N ASP A 562 -4.22 -36.23 6.80
CA ASP A 562 -4.61 -35.97 8.19
C ASP A 562 -4.04 -37.01 9.16
N GLY A 563 -3.37 -36.54 10.20
CA GLY A 563 -2.74 -37.42 11.18
C GLY A 563 -1.92 -36.70 12.24
N THR A 564 -1.49 -37.48 13.24
CA THR A 564 -0.50 -37.04 14.22
C THR A 564 0.87 -37.58 13.83
N TYR A 565 1.82 -36.68 13.67
CA TYR A 565 3.18 -36.92 13.20
C TYR A 565 4.19 -36.61 14.31
N SER A 566 5.43 -37.05 14.11
CA SER A 566 6.52 -36.83 15.06
C SER A 566 7.82 -36.58 14.31
N VAL A 567 8.57 -35.58 14.75
CA VAL A 567 9.98 -35.40 14.41
C VAL A 567 10.84 -35.60 15.65
N SER A 568 12.09 -36.03 15.48
CA SER A 568 12.99 -36.21 16.61
C SER A 568 14.45 -35.85 16.30
N LEU A 569 15.17 -35.43 17.34
CA LEU A 569 16.63 -35.29 17.37
C LEU A 569 17.15 -36.09 18.55
N THR A 570 18.09 -37.01 18.34
CA THR A 570 18.92 -37.55 19.42
C THR A 570 20.31 -36.95 19.32
N THR A 571 20.73 -36.17 20.33
CA THR A 571 22.06 -35.52 20.32
C THR A 571 23.19 -36.54 20.30
N GLY A 572 24.33 -36.21 19.68
CA GLY A 572 25.53 -37.05 19.68
C GLY A 572 26.26 -37.11 21.03
N GLU A 573 27.44 -37.74 21.05
CA GLU A 573 28.30 -37.83 22.24
C GLU A 573 28.76 -36.46 22.76
N MET A 574 28.84 -35.47 21.86
CA MET A 574 29.23 -34.09 22.19
C MET A 574 28.06 -33.23 22.69
N GLY A 575 26.81 -33.68 22.56
CA GLY A 575 25.65 -32.84 22.88
C GLY A 575 25.68 -31.51 22.14
N PHE A 576 25.36 -30.42 22.83
CA PHE A 576 25.57 -29.04 22.37
C PHE A 576 26.89 -28.46 22.89
N GLY A 577 27.93 -29.28 23.02
CA GLY A 577 29.24 -28.84 23.50
C GLY A 577 29.21 -28.31 24.93
N THR A 578 29.65 -27.05 25.09
CA THR A 578 29.61 -26.33 26.36
C THR A 578 28.37 -25.48 26.55
N ASP A 579 27.50 -25.39 25.54
CA ASP A 579 26.30 -24.57 25.62
C ASP A 579 25.28 -25.20 26.56
N ASP A 580 24.58 -24.37 27.31
CA ASP A 580 23.54 -24.77 28.25
C ASP A 580 22.14 -24.34 27.82
N THR A 581 22.03 -23.55 26.75
CA THR A 581 20.81 -22.83 26.36
C THR A 581 20.55 -22.85 24.84
N PHE A 582 19.30 -23.11 24.47
CA PHE A 582 18.73 -22.91 23.15
C PHE A 582 18.55 -21.42 22.90
N ARG A 583 18.76 -21.01 21.66
CA ARG A 583 18.16 -19.81 21.09
C ARG A 583 16.90 -20.14 20.30
N MET A 584 16.90 -21.31 19.65
CA MET A 584 15.78 -21.76 18.85
C MET A 584 15.53 -23.26 18.98
N LEU A 585 14.25 -23.64 18.97
CA LEU A 585 13.75 -25.00 18.80
C LEU A 585 12.43 -24.94 18.03
N PHE A 586 12.36 -25.60 16.88
CA PHE A 586 11.22 -25.49 15.98
C PHE A 586 11.03 -26.76 15.13
N VAL A 587 9.89 -26.87 14.46
CA VAL A 587 9.66 -27.80 13.35
C VAL A 587 9.49 -26.98 12.08
N SER A 588 10.40 -27.15 11.14
CA SER A 588 10.34 -26.59 9.80
C SER A 588 9.55 -27.54 8.90
N THR A 589 8.60 -27.03 8.12
CA THR A 589 7.76 -27.87 7.25
C THR A 589 7.83 -27.40 5.80
N GLU A 590 7.52 -28.28 4.86
CA GLU A 590 7.30 -27.93 3.45
C GLU A 590 5.85 -27.49 3.17
N ILE A 591 4.98 -27.45 4.19
CA ILE A 591 3.58 -27.01 4.03
C ILE A 591 3.58 -25.52 3.70
N PRO A 592 3.00 -25.06 2.57
CA PRO A 592 2.87 -23.64 2.28
C PRO A 592 2.12 -22.91 3.39
N SER A 593 2.69 -21.81 3.90
CA SER A 593 2.05 -20.98 4.94
C SER A 593 0.63 -20.59 4.58
N LYS A 594 0.40 -20.36 3.28
CA LYS A 594 -0.88 -19.95 2.71
C LYS A 594 -2.01 -20.96 2.93
N LEU A 595 -1.74 -22.27 2.86
CA LEU A 595 -2.74 -23.30 3.21
C LEU A 595 -3.23 -23.17 4.65
N VAL A 596 -2.33 -22.74 5.55
CA VAL A 596 -2.66 -22.55 6.97
C VAL A 596 -3.33 -21.20 7.21
N LYS A 597 -2.82 -20.11 6.60
CA LYS A 597 -3.42 -18.75 6.67
C LYS A 597 -4.88 -18.76 6.20
N ASP A 598 -5.15 -19.44 5.08
CA ASP A 598 -6.49 -19.48 4.45
C ASP A 598 -7.41 -20.53 5.09
N GLY A 599 -6.94 -21.26 6.10
CA GLY A 599 -7.74 -22.23 6.87
C GLY A 599 -8.01 -23.56 6.18
N TYR A 600 -7.30 -23.88 5.09
CA TYR A 600 -7.40 -25.18 4.40
C TYR A 600 -6.65 -26.29 5.13
N VAL A 601 -5.56 -25.95 5.82
CA VAL A 601 -4.77 -26.86 6.67
C VAL A 601 -4.67 -26.28 8.07
N THR A 602 -4.68 -27.13 9.09
CA THR A 602 -4.46 -26.73 10.48
C THR A 602 -3.38 -27.61 11.08
N ILE A 603 -2.43 -26.97 11.77
CA ILE A 603 -1.42 -27.64 12.59
C ILE A 603 -1.79 -27.39 14.06
N SER A 604 -1.95 -28.46 14.83
CA SER A 604 -2.43 -28.39 16.22
C SER A 604 -1.76 -29.43 17.12
N ASP A 605 -2.15 -29.45 18.40
CA ASP A 605 -1.76 -30.48 19.38
C ASP A 605 -0.25 -30.72 19.47
N VAL A 606 0.52 -29.63 19.40
CA VAL A 606 1.98 -29.69 19.45
C VAL A 606 2.43 -30.05 20.86
N LYS A 607 3.19 -31.13 20.98
CA LYS A 607 3.75 -31.64 22.23
C LYS A 607 5.23 -31.88 22.11
N THR A 608 5.98 -31.35 23.06
CA THR A 608 7.43 -31.51 23.12
C THR A 608 7.85 -32.34 24.32
N LYS A 609 8.81 -33.25 24.11
CA LYS A 609 9.46 -34.04 25.15
C LYS A 609 10.97 -34.00 24.97
N ILE A 610 11.71 -33.64 26.03
CA ILE A 610 13.18 -33.62 26.06
C ILE A 610 13.65 -34.64 27.10
N GLY A 611 14.36 -35.69 26.64
CA GLY A 611 14.85 -36.79 27.46
C GLY A 611 13.74 -37.47 28.25
N ASP A 612 13.99 -37.67 29.55
CA ASP A 612 13.02 -38.25 30.49
C ASP A 612 12.09 -37.20 31.14
N ALA A 613 12.16 -35.94 30.69
CA ALA A 613 11.28 -34.89 31.21
C ALA A 613 9.80 -35.13 30.85
N ALA A 614 8.91 -34.49 31.61
CA ALA A 614 7.48 -34.53 31.33
C ALA A 614 7.18 -33.87 29.97
N THR A 615 6.27 -34.47 29.20
CA THR A 615 5.74 -33.89 27.97
C THR A 615 5.04 -32.56 28.23
N ARG A 616 5.26 -31.59 27.35
CA ARG A 616 4.69 -30.24 27.42
C ARG A 616 3.86 -29.95 26.18
N ASP A 617 2.66 -29.41 26.39
CA ASP A 617 1.76 -28.99 25.33
C ASP A 617 1.92 -27.48 25.10
N TYR A 618 2.30 -27.08 23.89
CA TYR A 618 2.42 -25.68 23.48
C TYR A 618 2.39 -25.63 21.96
N THR A 619 1.44 -24.89 21.38
CA THR A 619 1.26 -24.74 19.94
C THR A 619 1.42 -23.28 19.57
N ASP A 620 2.46 -23.00 18.79
CA ASP A 620 2.66 -21.74 18.06
C ASP A 620 3.04 -22.11 16.62
N VAL A 621 2.27 -21.61 15.65
CA VAL A 621 2.45 -21.90 14.23
C VAL A 621 2.69 -20.58 13.52
N ASP A 622 3.93 -20.38 13.11
CA ASP A 622 4.38 -19.22 12.36
C ASP A 622 4.14 -19.44 10.87
N VAL A 623 3.35 -18.55 10.29
CA VAL A 623 2.96 -18.54 8.88
C VAL A 623 3.42 -17.26 8.17
N SER A 624 4.35 -16.51 8.79
CA SER A 624 4.85 -15.25 8.22
C SER A 624 5.80 -15.43 7.04
N GLY A 625 6.50 -16.56 6.96
CA GLY A 625 7.35 -16.94 5.82
C GLY A 625 6.60 -17.72 4.73
N THR A 626 7.35 -18.23 3.74
CA THR A 626 6.80 -19.04 2.63
C THR A 626 6.16 -20.34 3.11
N TYR A 627 6.76 -20.98 4.11
CA TYR A 627 6.30 -22.26 4.65
C TYR A 627 5.96 -22.18 6.14
N ALA A 628 4.96 -22.96 6.54
CA ALA A 628 4.50 -23.00 7.92
C ALA A 628 5.58 -23.61 8.82
N ARG A 629 5.78 -23.01 9.99
CA ARG A 629 6.78 -23.44 10.98
C ARG A 629 6.14 -23.55 12.35
N ILE A 630 6.40 -24.65 13.05
CA ILE A 630 6.00 -24.79 14.45
C ILE A 630 7.11 -24.22 15.31
N VAL A 631 6.81 -23.21 16.11
CA VAL A 631 7.81 -22.57 17.00
C VAL A 631 7.61 -23.07 18.42
N ILE A 632 8.69 -23.55 19.04
CA ILE A 632 8.69 -24.01 20.43
C ILE A 632 9.53 -23.07 21.28
N ILE A 633 10.68 -22.65 20.77
CA ILE A 633 11.58 -21.68 21.38
C ILE A 633 12.08 -20.76 20.25
N ASP A 634 11.98 -19.45 20.44
CA ASP A 634 12.59 -18.42 19.60
C ASP A 634 12.94 -17.21 20.48
N GLU A 635 14.20 -17.09 20.88
CA GLU A 635 14.68 -16.00 21.73
C GLU A 635 14.66 -14.63 21.02
N TYR A 636 14.70 -14.61 19.69
CA TYR A 636 14.85 -13.38 18.93
C TYR A 636 13.52 -12.68 18.71
N ASN A 637 12.47 -13.45 18.43
CA ASN A 637 11.18 -12.92 17.95
C ASN A 637 9.99 -13.26 18.84
N ARG A 638 10.18 -14.10 19.86
CA ARG A 638 9.13 -14.52 20.81
C ARG A 638 9.61 -14.31 22.25
N GLY A 639 8.66 -14.07 23.15
CA GLY A 639 8.95 -13.87 24.58
C GLY A 639 9.38 -15.16 25.29
N ASP A 640 9.14 -15.23 26.60
CA ASP A 640 9.55 -16.36 27.45
C ASP A 640 9.14 -17.74 26.88
N ALA A 641 10.10 -18.66 26.78
CA ALA A 641 9.87 -20.02 26.31
C ALA A 641 8.91 -20.82 27.22
N PRO A 642 8.06 -21.69 26.65
CA PRO A 642 7.01 -22.41 27.36
C PRO A 642 7.51 -23.42 28.41
N PHE A 643 8.78 -23.84 28.34
CA PHE A 643 9.37 -24.74 29.36
C PHE A 643 10.88 -24.53 29.60
N GLY A 644 11.37 -23.30 29.37
CA GLY A 644 12.77 -22.90 29.61
C GLY A 644 13.71 -23.21 28.43
N TYR A 645 14.85 -22.54 28.40
CA TYR A 645 15.79 -22.59 27.28
C TYR A 645 16.84 -23.69 27.39
N THR A 646 16.82 -24.59 28.37
CA THR A 646 17.96 -25.50 28.60
C THR A 646 18.12 -26.56 27.50
N VAL A 647 19.33 -26.67 26.91
CA VAL A 647 19.65 -27.74 25.96
C VAL A 647 19.85 -29.09 26.67
N PRO A 648 19.52 -30.23 26.05
CA PRO A 648 19.80 -31.53 26.65
C PRO A 648 21.29 -31.90 26.55
N GLY A 649 21.72 -32.78 27.46
CA GLY A 649 23.07 -33.37 27.42
C GLY A 649 23.22 -34.43 26.33
N ALA A 650 24.43 -34.98 26.19
CA ALA A 650 24.77 -36.00 25.21
C ALA A 650 23.80 -37.21 25.20
N ASN A 651 23.60 -37.81 24.03
CA ASN A 651 22.75 -38.98 23.81
C ASN A 651 21.31 -38.84 24.32
N THR A 652 20.76 -37.62 24.31
CA THR A 652 19.40 -37.34 24.77
C THR A 652 18.47 -37.03 23.59
N ALA A 653 17.27 -37.61 23.60
CA ALA A 653 16.27 -37.40 22.57
C ALA A 653 15.40 -36.17 22.84
N ILE A 654 15.09 -35.40 21.79
CA ILE A 654 14.05 -34.39 21.72
C ILE A 654 13.01 -34.94 20.74
N THR A 655 11.75 -35.01 21.16
CA THR A 655 10.65 -35.47 20.32
C THR A 655 9.55 -34.42 20.31
N ILE A 656 9.12 -34.04 19.12
CA ILE A 656 8.02 -33.09 18.92
C ILE A 656 6.94 -33.80 18.11
N THR A 657 5.76 -33.95 18.70
CA THR A 657 4.58 -34.51 18.04
C THR A 657 3.59 -33.41 17.73
N PHE A 658 2.93 -33.46 16.59
CA PHE A 658 1.93 -32.47 16.17
C PHE A 658 0.87 -33.12 15.27
N THR A 659 -0.32 -32.57 15.26
CA THR A 659 -1.42 -33.01 14.40
C THR A 659 -1.54 -32.08 13.20
N VAL A 660 -1.71 -32.64 12.02
CA VAL A 660 -2.06 -31.92 10.79
C VAL A 660 -3.44 -32.38 10.35
N THR A 661 -4.32 -31.43 10.05
CA THR A 661 -5.65 -31.69 9.46
C THR A 661 -5.88 -30.81 8.23
N GLY A 662 -6.65 -31.31 7.26
CA GLY A 662 -6.91 -30.64 5.99
C GLY A 662 -6.06 -31.15 4.81
N LEU A 663 -5.19 -32.15 5.00
CA LEU A 663 -4.49 -32.81 3.91
C LEU A 663 -5.30 -34.02 3.41
N THR A 664 -5.32 -34.23 2.09
CA THR A 664 -6.16 -35.24 1.42
C THR A 664 -5.30 -36.29 0.71
N GLU A 665 -5.78 -37.54 0.70
CA GLU A 665 -5.17 -38.66 -0.06
C GLU A 665 -5.30 -38.53 -1.58
#